data_AF-A0A8B9EPE5-F1
#
_entry.id   AF-A0A8B9EPE5-F1
#
_cell.length_a   1.000
_cell.length_b   1.000
_cell.length_c   1.000
_cell.angle_alpha   90.00
_cell.angle_beta   90.00
_cell.angle_gamma   90.00
#
_symmetry.space_group_name_H-M   'P 1'
#
loop_
_entity.id
_entity.type
_entity.pdbx_description
1 polymer ?
#
loop_
_entity_poly.entity_id
_entity_poly.type
_entity_poly.pdbx_seq_one_letter_code
_entity_poly.pdbx_strand_id
1 'polypeptide(L)'
;MGFKWQSLGRFLLLLSGFRGWMEALGIGRPPVPLLRPGKTRPVTQNQEQVDRRTGRLLGGRTDGRTDGQLAQTRLQEQVPWTDGRTDGRMDEEPGDASRPRGDAPHPSPGQGRRRQGKKKKKKERRKEKKKERKTKPPQGQTRRGKDKRHTYGDVEQLSSRAARVFSQRLGLQPGQTVAVFLPNEPTYVWTWLALAKLGCAMACLNYNVRGQALLHALAAARATFVLASTELQDALEEVLPDLQRDGVKVFYLSSTSPTPGVEALLPAIETASDEPLPGHYRAGITASSKAIYIYTSGTTGLPKAAVITEQKLMMVANLGRICGLRATDHIYTTLPLYHSAGLLIGVGGCLEVGATCVLRAKFSASQFWDDCRRYNVTVIQYVGELMRYLCNTPKRDNDQKHGVRLAVGNGLRAEVWKEFLQRFGPISIWEFYGATEGNAGFINYTGKIGAVGRANAFLKSFAPFELIKYNVEQDEPIRDERGFCIRVRPGETGLLVIKITKNTPFYGYAGDSKKTEKKILRDVLVKGDAFFNSGDLLMMDHEKFVYFQDRVGDTFRWKGENVATTEVEATLAMVNFIREVNVYGVSVPGCEGKCGMAAIRLKPGMSFEGENLYAFTRETLPSYAAPRFVRIQISDDGLKVPHFR
;
A
#
# COMPACT_ATOMS: atom_id res chain seq x y z
N MET A 1 -10.05 -38.35 -16.01
CA MET A 1 -10.19 -36.89 -16.29
C MET A 1 -11.30 -36.34 -15.39
N GLY A 2 -11.19 -35.10 -14.90
CA GLY A 2 -12.14 -34.58 -13.89
C GLY A 2 -11.97 -33.09 -13.56
N PHE A 3 -11.86 -32.25 -14.58
CA PHE A 3 -11.68 -30.79 -14.40
C PHE A 3 -12.97 -30.18 -13.82
N LYS A 4 -12.94 -29.70 -12.57
CA LYS A 4 -14.15 -29.21 -11.87
C LYS A 4 -14.69 -27.94 -12.53
N TRP A 5 -15.87 -28.04 -13.15
CA TRP A 5 -16.64 -26.94 -13.77
C TRP A 5 -16.81 -25.68 -12.89
N GLN A 6 -16.74 -25.83 -11.56
CA GLN A 6 -16.71 -24.73 -10.59
C GLN A 6 -15.62 -23.68 -10.88
N SER A 7 -14.50 -24.07 -11.51
CA SER A 7 -13.44 -23.13 -11.89
C SER A 7 -13.84 -22.21 -13.06
N LEU A 8 -14.66 -22.70 -14.00
CA LEU A 8 -15.11 -21.93 -15.16
C LEU A 8 -16.25 -20.97 -14.78
N GLY A 9 -17.21 -21.44 -13.96
CA GLY A 9 -18.30 -20.59 -13.45
C GLY A 9 -17.81 -19.40 -12.63
N ARG A 10 -16.74 -19.57 -11.83
CA ARG A 10 -16.09 -18.45 -11.11
C ARG A 10 -15.31 -17.50 -12.02
N PHE A 11 -14.82 -17.97 -13.17
CA PHE A 11 -14.16 -17.12 -14.16
C PHE A 11 -15.17 -16.27 -14.95
N LEU A 12 -16.34 -16.82 -15.32
CA LEU A 12 -17.39 -16.08 -16.02
C LEU A 12 -17.94 -14.89 -15.19
N LEU A 13 -17.87 -14.96 -13.86
CA LEU A 13 -18.20 -13.84 -12.96
C LEU A 13 -17.25 -12.62 -13.07
N LEU A 14 -16.06 -12.76 -13.69
CA LEU A 14 -15.22 -11.61 -14.04
C LEU A 14 -15.85 -10.74 -15.13
N LEU A 15 -16.57 -11.37 -16.07
CA LEU A 15 -17.15 -10.69 -17.24
C LEU A 15 -18.55 -10.12 -16.96
N SER A 16 -19.33 -10.73 -16.06
CA SER A 16 -20.68 -10.25 -15.73
C SER A 16 -20.68 -9.02 -14.82
N GLY A 17 -19.79 -8.96 -13.83
CA GLY A 17 -19.68 -7.79 -12.92
C GLY A 17 -19.36 -6.49 -13.67
N PHE A 18 -18.48 -6.55 -14.66
CA PHE A 18 -18.15 -5.44 -15.56
C PHE A 18 -19.38 -4.80 -16.21
N ARG A 19 -20.37 -5.61 -16.61
CA ARG A 19 -21.59 -5.13 -17.25
C ARG A 19 -22.57 -4.47 -16.26
N GLY A 20 -22.78 -5.07 -15.10
CA GLY A 20 -23.72 -4.55 -14.10
C GLY A 20 -23.31 -3.16 -13.59
N TRP A 21 -22.01 -2.91 -13.41
CA TRP A 21 -21.52 -1.61 -12.93
C TRP A 21 -21.52 -0.52 -14.03
N MET A 22 -21.20 -0.89 -15.28
CA MET A 22 -21.39 -0.02 -16.45
C MET A 22 -22.85 0.44 -16.58
N GLU A 23 -23.80 -0.48 -16.43
CA GLU A 23 -25.24 -0.18 -16.47
C GLU A 23 -25.68 0.69 -15.27
N ALA A 24 -25.12 0.50 -14.07
CA ALA A 24 -25.36 1.34 -12.89
C ALA A 24 -24.79 2.77 -13.02
N LEU A 25 -23.65 2.95 -13.68
CA LEU A 25 -23.10 4.28 -13.99
C LEU A 25 -23.73 4.93 -15.23
N GLY A 26 -24.47 4.18 -16.05
CA GLY A 26 -25.06 4.66 -17.31
C GLY A 26 -24.06 4.79 -18.46
N ILE A 27 -22.89 4.15 -18.36
CA ILE A 27 -21.83 4.22 -19.39
C ILE A 27 -22.17 3.22 -20.50
N GLY A 28 -22.32 3.72 -21.74
CA GLY A 28 -22.43 2.88 -22.94
C GLY A 28 -23.81 2.75 -23.59
N ARG A 29 -24.82 3.55 -23.19
CA ARG A 29 -26.07 3.66 -23.98
C ARG A 29 -25.96 4.75 -25.06
N PRO A 30 -26.12 4.44 -26.36
CA PRO A 30 -26.46 5.46 -27.35
C PRO A 30 -27.89 5.99 -27.08
N PRO A 31 -28.22 7.23 -27.50
CA PRO A 31 -29.55 7.80 -27.27
C PRO A 31 -30.62 7.08 -28.09
N VAL A 32 -31.57 6.44 -27.41
CA VAL A 32 -32.80 5.89 -28.02
C VAL A 32 -33.94 6.91 -27.78
N PRO A 33 -34.70 7.32 -28.80
CA PRO A 33 -35.79 8.28 -28.63
C PRO A 33 -36.89 7.81 -27.67
N LEU A 34 -37.39 8.73 -26.84
CA LEU A 34 -38.50 8.49 -25.93
C LEU A 34 -39.85 8.49 -26.68
N LEU A 35 -40.39 7.29 -26.95
CA LEU A 35 -41.80 7.14 -27.30
C LEU A 35 -42.66 7.06 -26.03
N ARG A 36 -43.82 7.75 -26.06
CA ARG A 36 -44.75 7.85 -24.92
C ARG A 36 -45.55 6.54 -24.73
N PRO A 37 -45.96 6.19 -23.49
CA PRO A 37 -46.66 4.94 -23.22
C PRO A 37 -48.09 4.91 -23.78
N GLY A 38 -48.35 3.96 -24.68
CA GLY A 38 -49.71 3.57 -25.12
C GLY A 38 -50.31 2.47 -24.24
N LYS A 39 -51.64 2.30 -24.29
CA LYS A 39 -52.38 1.37 -23.43
C LYS A 39 -52.26 -0.10 -23.87
N THR A 40 -52.50 -1.01 -22.93
CA THR A 40 -52.43 -2.47 -23.10
C THR A 40 -53.62 -3.07 -23.86
N ARG A 41 -53.36 -4.05 -24.75
CA ARG A 41 -53.93 -5.42 -24.73
C ARG A 41 -53.25 -6.32 -25.79
N PRO A 42 -53.33 -7.67 -25.67
CA PRO A 42 -52.55 -8.62 -26.49
C PRO A 42 -53.38 -9.27 -27.62
N VAL A 43 -52.74 -10.01 -28.55
CA VAL A 43 -53.19 -11.32 -29.11
C VAL A 43 -52.20 -11.94 -30.13
N THR A 44 -52.06 -13.28 -30.06
CA THR A 44 -51.49 -14.32 -30.98
C THR A 44 -50.18 -14.20 -31.81
N GLN A 45 -49.51 -15.36 -31.86
CA GLN A 45 -48.74 -15.99 -32.96
C GLN A 45 -49.10 -15.50 -34.40
N ASN A 46 -48.22 -15.47 -35.40
CA ASN A 46 -47.60 -16.69 -35.97
C ASN A 46 -46.43 -16.46 -36.99
N GLN A 47 -45.60 -17.50 -37.15
CA GLN A 47 -44.86 -18.00 -38.34
C GLN A 47 -44.39 -17.12 -39.54
N GLU A 48 -43.11 -17.32 -39.93
CA GLU A 48 -42.58 -17.47 -41.32
C GLU A 48 -42.64 -16.25 -42.30
N GLN A 49 -41.89 -16.16 -43.42
CA GLN A 49 -40.79 -16.96 -44.01
C GLN A 49 -39.81 -16.08 -44.86
N VAL A 50 -38.52 -16.43 -44.86
CA VAL A 50 -37.55 -16.59 -45.99
C VAL A 50 -37.50 -15.67 -47.26
N ASP A 51 -36.23 -15.46 -47.67
CA ASP A 51 -35.64 -15.06 -48.99
C ASP A 51 -35.39 -13.55 -49.26
N ARG A 52 -34.33 -13.07 -49.95
CA ARG A 52 -32.95 -13.50 -50.35
C ARG A 52 -32.43 -12.47 -51.40
N ARG A 53 -31.09 -12.40 -51.64
CA ARG A 53 -30.39 -11.69 -52.77
C ARG A 53 -30.52 -10.13 -52.73
N THR A 54 -29.66 -9.25 -53.26
CA THR A 54 -28.23 -9.21 -53.74
C THR A 54 -27.81 -7.72 -53.83
N GLY A 55 -26.54 -7.27 -53.89
CA GLY A 55 -25.23 -7.93 -53.82
C GLY A 55 -24.22 -7.41 -54.88
N ARG A 56 -22.97 -7.07 -54.50
CA ARG A 56 -21.84 -6.48 -55.31
C ARG A 56 -21.99 -4.97 -55.65
N LEU A 57 -20.96 -4.16 -55.95
CA LEU A 57 -19.47 -4.18 -55.76
C LEU A 57 -18.86 -2.77 -56.06
N LEU A 58 -17.64 -2.48 -55.54
CA LEU A 58 -16.68 -1.43 -55.96
C LEU A 58 -17.14 0.07 -55.85
N GLY A 59 -16.27 1.09 -55.85
CA GLY A 59 -14.80 1.12 -55.73
C GLY A 59 -14.14 2.25 -56.57
N GLY A 60 -13.38 3.17 -55.97
CA GLY A 60 -12.67 4.25 -56.72
C GLY A 60 -11.72 5.13 -55.88
N ARG A 61 -10.71 5.71 -56.55
CA ARG A 61 -9.71 6.70 -56.06
C ARG A 61 -9.56 7.85 -57.06
N THR A 62 -9.01 8.99 -56.65
CA THR A 62 -8.30 9.98 -57.50
C THR A 62 -7.26 10.76 -56.66
N ASP A 63 -6.28 11.40 -57.32
CA ASP A 63 -5.04 11.96 -56.73
C ASP A 63 -4.80 13.45 -57.11
N GLY A 64 -3.79 14.10 -56.48
CA GLY A 64 -3.19 15.39 -56.88
C GLY A 64 -2.78 16.26 -55.66
N ARG A 65 -1.50 16.55 -55.32
CA ARG A 65 -0.34 17.20 -55.99
C ARG A 65 -0.46 18.72 -56.23
N THR A 66 0.42 19.51 -55.59
CA THR A 66 1.55 20.25 -56.23
C THR A 66 2.49 20.90 -55.18
N ASP A 67 3.67 21.35 -55.64
CA ASP A 67 4.90 21.68 -54.87
C ASP A 67 5.04 23.13 -54.36
N GLY A 68 6.14 23.42 -53.64
CA GLY A 68 6.61 24.78 -53.33
C GLY A 68 7.88 24.84 -52.47
N GLN A 69 8.97 25.40 -53.01
CA GLN A 69 10.24 25.68 -52.28
C GLN A 69 10.44 27.20 -52.08
N LEU A 70 11.14 27.61 -51.01
CA LEU A 70 12.20 28.65 -51.03
C LEU A 70 12.88 28.81 -49.66
N ALA A 71 14.03 29.50 -49.62
CA ALA A 71 14.83 29.71 -48.41
C ALA A 71 15.66 31.02 -48.47
N GLN A 72 15.89 31.66 -47.29
CA GLN A 72 16.97 32.62 -46.99
C GLN A 72 16.91 33.01 -45.48
N THR A 73 17.72 33.94 -44.96
CA THR A 73 19.12 33.76 -44.49
C THR A 73 19.57 35.00 -43.71
N ARG A 74 19.95 34.84 -42.42
CA ARG A 74 20.84 35.71 -41.59
C ARG A 74 21.00 35.05 -40.22
N LEU A 75 22.16 34.87 -39.57
CA LEU A 75 23.44 35.61 -39.40
C LEU A 75 23.49 36.60 -38.23
N GLN A 76 24.04 36.10 -37.12
CA GLN A 76 24.99 36.70 -36.14
C GLN A 76 25.44 35.50 -35.26
N GLU A 77 26.73 35.10 -35.16
CA GLU A 77 27.88 35.80 -34.54
C GLU A 77 27.61 36.13 -33.06
N GLN A 78 28.45 35.74 -32.09
CA GLN A 78 29.93 35.74 -32.10
C GLN A 78 30.59 34.39 -31.71
N VAL A 79 31.92 34.42 -31.52
CA VAL A 79 32.88 33.29 -31.45
C VAL A 79 33.73 33.37 -30.12
N PRO A 80 34.74 32.51 -29.80
CA PRO A 80 34.79 31.87 -28.47
C PRO A 80 36.20 31.84 -27.78
N TRP A 81 36.42 30.86 -26.87
CA TRP A 81 37.75 30.39 -26.34
C TRP A 81 38.51 31.38 -25.41
N THR A 82 39.43 31.00 -24.49
CA THR A 82 39.80 29.73 -23.78
C THR A 82 40.66 30.04 -22.53
N ASP A 83 40.88 29.00 -21.69
CA ASP A 83 42.02 28.71 -20.78
C ASP A 83 42.81 29.80 -20.03
N GLY A 84 43.18 29.47 -18.78
CA GLY A 84 44.14 30.23 -17.98
C GLY A 84 44.59 29.49 -16.71
N ARG A 85 45.79 28.89 -16.73
CA ARG A 85 46.49 28.40 -15.53
C ARG A 85 47.59 29.38 -15.12
N THR A 86 47.67 29.71 -13.83
CA THR A 86 48.88 29.86 -12.99
C THR A 86 48.37 30.03 -11.56
N ASP A 87 48.67 29.18 -10.58
CA ASP A 87 49.95 28.76 -9.97
C ASP A 87 50.46 29.74 -8.89
N GLY A 88 50.95 29.19 -7.78
CA GLY A 88 51.23 29.92 -6.52
C GLY A 88 51.22 28.98 -5.31
N ARG A 89 52.38 28.80 -4.67
CA ARG A 89 52.64 27.89 -3.53
C ARG A 89 53.08 28.68 -2.27
N MET A 90 53.53 27.93 -1.25
CA MET A 90 54.39 28.36 -0.11
C MET A 90 53.62 29.02 1.07
N ASP A 91 53.81 28.67 2.36
CA ASP A 91 54.78 27.73 3.00
C ASP A 91 54.28 27.00 4.28
N GLU A 92 55.01 25.91 4.55
CA GLU A 92 55.36 25.07 5.72
C GLU A 92 54.86 25.35 7.19
N GLU A 93 54.33 24.29 7.82
CA GLU A 93 54.77 23.55 9.07
C GLU A 93 55.61 24.20 10.22
N PRO A 94 55.82 23.54 11.42
CA PRO A 94 55.03 22.54 12.17
C PRO A 94 55.04 22.70 13.74
N GLY A 95 54.45 21.72 14.47
CA GLY A 95 54.87 21.29 15.83
C GLY A 95 54.02 21.70 17.05
N ASP A 96 54.11 21.08 18.24
CA ASP A 96 54.58 19.72 18.62
C ASP A 96 53.98 19.29 20.00
N ALA A 97 54.21 18.04 20.39
CA ALA A 97 53.89 17.29 21.59
C ALA A 97 53.67 18.00 22.95
N SER A 98 52.75 17.45 23.77
CA SER A 98 53.15 16.67 24.98
C SER A 98 51.97 16.05 25.78
N ARG A 99 52.30 15.10 26.66
CA ARG A 99 51.49 14.45 27.72
C ARG A 99 52.13 14.84 29.11
N PRO A 100 51.78 14.34 30.33
CA PRO A 100 50.85 13.25 30.71
C PRO A 100 50.04 13.39 32.04
N ARG A 101 49.23 12.33 32.30
CA ARG A 101 48.85 11.63 33.56
C ARG A 101 49.05 12.24 34.97
N GLY A 102 48.11 11.87 35.86
CA GLY A 102 48.22 11.81 37.33
C GLY A 102 46.82 11.84 37.97
N ASP A 103 46.15 10.71 38.21
CA ASP A 103 46.28 9.75 39.34
C ASP A 103 45.83 10.29 40.72
N ALA A 104 45.20 9.42 41.52
CA ALA A 104 44.40 9.78 42.69
C ALA A 104 44.97 9.27 44.03
N PRO A 105 44.49 9.81 45.17
CA PRO A 105 44.58 9.07 46.44
C PRO A 105 43.27 8.94 47.23
N HIS A 106 43.23 7.88 48.04
CA HIS A 106 42.25 7.50 49.06
C HIS A 106 43.05 6.95 50.27
N PRO A 107 42.47 6.73 51.46
CA PRO A 107 41.64 7.59 52.31
C PRO A 107 42.20 7.62 53.77
N SER A 108 41.42 8.10 54.76
CA SER A 108 41.31 7.64 56.19
C SER A 108 40.97 8.81 57.15
N PRO A 109 40.79 8.62 58.48
CA PRO A 109 39.53 8.09 59.03
C PRO A 109 38.93 8.96 60.16
N GLY A 110 37.64 8.76 60.50
CA GLY A 110 37.02 9.43 61.66
C GLY A 110 35.59 9.00 62.00
N GLN A 111 35.37 8.54 63.23
CA GLN A 111 34.04 8.32 63.83
C GLN A 111 33.59 9.59 64.59
N GLY A 112 32.32 9.90 64.86
CA GLY A 112 31.07 9.16 64.59
C GLY A 112 29.83 9.93 65.10
N ARG A 113 28.82 9.21 65.63
CA ARG A 113 27.66 9.74 66.40
C ARG A 113 26.87 10.95 65.83
N ARG A 114 26.11 10.77 64.73
CA ARG A 114 24.88 11.58 64.49
C ARG A 114 23.71 10.84 63.78
N ARG A 115 23.62 9.51 63.97
CA ARG A 115 22.49 8.67 63.50
C ARG A 115 21.32 8.67 64.51
N GLN A 116 20.39 9.63 64.41
CA GLN A 116 18.96 9.42 64.72
C GLN A 116 18.08 10.58 64.21
N GLY A 117 18.41 11.84 64.55
CA GLY A 117 17.55 13.01 64.27
C GLY A 117 17.16 13.25 62.81
N LYS A 118 18.03 12.94 61.83
CA LYS A 118 17.76 13.19 60.40
C LYS A 118 16.79 12.20 59.72
N LYS A 119 16.38 11.10 60.35
CA LYS A 119 15.43 10.12 59.75
C LYS A 119 13.94 10.45 59.96
N LYS A 120 13.53 11.24 60.97
CA LYS A 120 12.11 11.69 61.14
C LYS A 120 11.73 12.78 60.12
N LYS A 121 12.40 13.94 60.13
CA LYS A 121 12.07 15.09 59.24
C LYS A 121 12.09 14.77 57.73
N LYS A 122 12.84 13.75 57.27
CA LYS A 122 12.83 13.29 55.85
C LYS A 122 11.68 12.29 55.53
N LYS A 123 10.99 11.75 56.54
CA LYS A 123 9.74 10.97 56.41
C LYS A 123 8.50 11.87 56.47
N GLU A 124 8.47 12.90 57.33
CA GLU A 124 7.35 13.85 57.42
C GLU A 124 7.19 14.70 56.14
N ARG A 125 8.26 15.34 55.64
CA ARG A 125 8.23 16.05 54.33
C ARG A 125 7.93 15.16 53.11
N ARG A 126 7.89 13.82 53.27
CA ARG A 126 7.44 12.85 52.27
C ARG A 126 5.97 12.40 52.45
N LYS A 127 5.31 12.76 53.55
CA LYS A 127 3.87 12.55 53.77
C LYS A 127 3.04 13.78 53.36
N GLU A 128 3.49 15.00 53.65
CA GLU A 128 2.76 16.23 53.29
C GLU A 128 2.71 16.45 51.77
N LYS A 129 3.86 16.34 51.07
CA LYS A 129 3.92 16.32 49.59
C LYS A 129 3.21 15.10 48.94
N LYS A 130 2.49 14.28 49.72
CA LYS A 130 1.61 13.20 49.24
C LYS A 130 0.11 13.45 49.50
N LYS A 131 -0.29 14.57 50.12
CA LYS A 131 -1.71 14.95 50.29
C LYS A 131 -2.21 16.02 49.30
N GLU A 132 -1.33 16.86 48.75
CA GLU A 132 -1.71 18.07 47.99
C GLU A 132 -1.53 17.97 46.46
N ARG A 133 -1.53 16.74 45.91
CA ARG A 133 -1.72 16.50 44.48
C ARG A 133 -2.80 15.44 44.25
N LYS A 134 -4.04 15.86 44.50
CA LYS A 134 -5.29 15.18 44.09
C LYS A 134 -5.95 15.82 42.86
N THR A 135 -5.23 16.60 42.07
CA THR A 135 -5.58 16.76 40.66
C THR A 135 -5.62 15.37 40.03
N LYS A 136 -6.76 14.99 39.44
CA LYS A 136 -6.90 13.72 38.70
C LYS A 136 -5.77 13.64 37.67
N PRO A 137 -5.20 12.45 37.38
CA PRO A 137 -4.46 12.31 36.13
C PRO A 137 -5.39 12.75 34.99
N PRO A 138 -4.89 13.38 33.91
CA PRO A 138 -5.71 13.53 32.72
C PRO A 138 -6.15 12.13 32.33
N GLN A 139 -7.45 11.85 32.48
CA GLN A 139 -8.01 10.64 31.92
C GLN A 139 -7.77 10.76 30.43
N GLY A 140 -6.88 9.92 29.90
CA GLY A 140 -6.76 9.72 28.47
C GLY A 140 -8.12 9.24 28.00
N GLN A 141 -8.95 10.18 27.58
CA GLN A 141 -10.22 9.88 26.94
C GLN A 141 -9.87 9.22 25.61
N THR A 142 -9.72 7.90 25.69
CA THR A 142 -10.26 7.02 24.66
C THR A 142 -11.72 7.45 24.51
N ARG A 143 -11.96 8.40 23.60
CA ARG A 143 -13.30 8.78 23.16
C ARG A 143 -13.92 7.49 22.67
N ARG A 144 -14.72 6.84 23.53
CA ARG A 144 -15.72 5.85 23.14
C ARG A 144 -16.80 6.62 22.39
N GLY A 145 -16.44 7.09 21.18
CA GLY A 145 -17.39 7.63 20.24
C GLY A 145 -18.46 6.57 20.02
N LYS A 146 -19.73 6.98 20.02
CA LYS A 146 -20.82 6.07 19.68
C LYS A 146 -20.55 5.51 18.29
N ASP A 147 -20.65 4.19 18.15
CA ASP A 147 -20.51 3.50 16.87
C ASP A 147 -21.45 4.17 15.84
N LYS A 148 -20.89 4.78 14.79
CA LYS A 148 -21.68 5.31 13.67
C LYS A 148 -22.02 4.18 12.72
N ARG A 149 -23.30 4.04 12.36
CA ARG A 149 -23.78 3.15 11.30
C ARG A 149 -24.28 3.99 10.15
N HIS A 150 -23.88 3.61 8.93
CA HIS A 150 -24.44 4.13 7.69
C HIS A 150 -24.93 2.94 6.86
N THR A 151 -26.10 3.08 6.26
CA THR A 151 -26.61 2.21 5.19
C THR A 151 -26.04 2.64 3.84
N TYR A 152 -26.25 1.83 2.81
CA TYR A 152 -25.95 2.22 1.43
C TYR A 152 -26.72 3.48 1.00
N GLY A 153 -27.95 3.68 1.50
CA GLY A 153 -28.74 4.90 1.25
C GLY A 153 -28.11 6.15 1.87
N ASP A 154 -27.67 6.06 3.13
CA ASP A 154 -27.01 7.18 3.82
C ASP A 154 -25.69 7.57 3.11
N VAL A 155 -24.92 6.58 2.62
CA VAL A 155 -23.67 6.81 1.87
C VAL A 155 -23.95 7.42 0.49
N GLU A 156 -25.00 6.99 -0.21
CA GLU A 156 -25.43 7.57 -1.48
C GLU A 156 -25.88 9.03 -1.30
N GLN A 157 -26.72 9.32 -0.31
CA GLN A 157 -27.16 10.68 0.01
C GLN A 157 -25.97 11.58 0.37
N LEU A 158 -25.12 11.17 1.32
CA LEU A 158 -23.95 11.96 1.75
C LEU A 158 -22.97 12.20 0.60
N SER A 159 -22.72 11.21 -0.26
CA SER A 159 -21.81 11.38 -1.40
C SER A 159 -22.41 12.24 -2.52
N SER A 160 -23.72 12.18 -2.77
CA SER A 160 -24.39 13.07 -3.73
C SER A 160 -24.49 14.52 -3.22
N ARG A 161 -24.76 14.74 -1.92
CA ARG A 161 -24.68 16.07 -1.29
C ARG A 161 -23.27 16.64 -1.32
N ALA A 162 -22.27 15.84 -0.95
CA ALA A 162 -20.86 16.24 -1.00
C ALA A 162 -20.42 16.59 -2.42
N ALA A 163 -20.76 15.78 -3.42
CA ALA A 163 -20.47 16.07 -4.82
C ALA A 163 -21.13 17.37 -5.30
N ARG A 164 -22.36 17.68 -4.85
CA ARG A 164 -23.04 18.95 -5.17
C ARG A 164 -22.29 20.16 -4.59
N VAL A 165 -21.87 20.08 -3.33
CA VAL A 165 -21.05 21.13 -2.68
C VAL A 165 -19.66 21.26 -3.33
N PHE A 166 -19.01 20.14 -3.65
CA PHE A 166 -17.71 20.11 -4.32
C PHE A 166 -17.77 20.72 -5.73
N SER A 167 -18.84 20.49 -6.51
CA SER A 167 -19.07 21.24 -7.75
C SER A 167 -19.30 22.74 -7.47
N GLN A 168 -20.30 23.07 -6.64
CA GLN A 168 -20.83 24.44 -6.55
C GLN A 168 -19.98 25.43 -5.74
N ARG A 169 -19.28 24.97 -4.68
CA ARG A 169 -18.45 25.82 -3.80
C ARG A 169 -16.98 25.81 -4.20
N LEU A 170 -16.44 24.63 -4.52
CA LEU A 170 -15.02 24.48 -4.86
C LEU A 170 -14.77 24.79 -6.35
N GLY A 171 -15.79 24.60 -7.20
CA GLY A 171 -15.71 24.76 -8.66
C GLY A 171 -15.19 23.52 -9.38
N LEU A 172 -15.24 22.35 -8.75
CA LEU A 172 -14.58 21.13 -9.24
C LEU A 172 -15.15 20.65 -10.59
N GLN A 173 -14.24 20.41 -11.54
CA GLN A 173 -14.52 19.98 -12.90
C GLN A 173 -14.02 18.55 -13.16
N PRO A 174 -14.68 17.78 -14.05
CA PRO A 174 -14.24 16.43 -14.44
C PRO A 174 -12.78 16.38 -14.86
N GLY A 175 -12.08 15.31 -14.47
CA GLY A 175 -10.65 15.10 -14.76
C GLY A 175 -9.68 15.85 -13.84
N GLN A 176 -10.15 16.77 -12.99
CA GLN A 176 -9.32 17.37 -11.93
C GLN A 176 -8.94 16.33 -10.86
N THR A 177 -7.89 16.62 -10.09
CA THR A 177 -7.40 15.78 -9.00
C THR A 177 -7.57 16.46 -7.66
N VAL A 178 -8.19 15.76 -6.71
CA VAL A 178 -8.44 16.22 -5.33
C VAL A 178 -7.67 15.32 -4.37
N ALA A 179 -6.84 15.92 -3.52
CA ALA A 179 -6.15 15.21 -2.47
C ALA A 179 -7.05 15.04 -1.24
N VAL A 180 -7.04 13.83 -0.68
CA VAL A 180 -7.86 13.46 0.47
C VAL A 180 -6.93 13.08 1.62
N PHE A 181 -6.92 13.91 2.66
CA PHE A 181 -6.05 13.81 3.84
C PHE A 181 -6.94 13.53 5.07
N LEU A 182 -7.37 12.28 5.18
CA LEU A 182 -8.35 11.83 6.18
C LEU A 182 -7.86 10.57 6.91
N PRO A 183 -8.23 10.37 8.19
CA PRO A 183 -8.08 9.10 8.89
C PRO A 183 -9.09 8.04 8.36
N ASN A 184 -9.07 6.84 8.96
CA ASN A 184 -10.06 5.81 8.66
C ASN A 184 -11.42 6.16 9.27
N GLU A 185 -12.30 6.78 8.47
CA GLU A 185 -13.66 7.15 8.87
C GLU A 185 -14.65 7.06 7.69
N PRO A 186 -15.98 6.99 7.92
CA PRO A 186 -16.99 6.97 6.85
C PRO A 186 -16.88 8.16 5.88
N THR A 187 -16.39 9.31 6.37
CA THR A 187 -16.05 10.51 5.60
C THR A 187 -15.16 10.20 4.40
N TYR A 188 -14.18 9.31 4.55
CA TYR A 188 -13.31 8.86 3.45
C TYR A 188 -14.11 8.19 2.33
N VAL A 189 -15.07 7.34 2.70
CA VAL A 189 -15.83 6.52 1.75
C VAL A 189 -16.81 7.35 0.94
N TRP A 190 -17.61 8.22 1.59
CA TRP A 190 -18.52 9.08 0.83
C TRP A 190 -17.78 10.22 0.09
N THR A 191 -16.60 10.66 0.55
CA THR A 191 -15.75 11.61 -0.20
C THR A 191 -15.22 10.99 -1.49
N TRP A 192 -14.72 9.75 -1.44
CA TRP A 192 -14.30 9.00 -2.63
C TRP A 192 -15.44 8.89 -3.66
N LEU A 193 -16.62 8.46 -3.21
CA LEU A 193 -17.80 8.32 -4.07
C LEU A 193 -18.30 9.67 -4.61
N ALA A 194 -18.17 10.75 -3.83
CA ALA A 194 -18.50 12.10 -4.28
C ALA A 194 -17.58 12.59 -5.41
N LEU A 195 -16.27 12.35 -5.29
CA LEU A 195 -15.30 12.66 -6.35
C LEU A 195 -15.54 11.83 -7.61
N ALA A 196 -15.87 10.54 -7.47
CA ALA A 196 -16.24 9.67 -8.59
C ALA A 196 -17.53 10.14 -9.30
N LYS A 197 -18.55 10.63 -8.57
CA LYS A 197 -19.75 11.25 -9.17
C LYS A 197 -19.42 12.48 -10.03
N LEU A 198 -18.36 13.22 -9.67
CA LEU A 198 -17.87 14.39 -10.42
C LEU A 198 -16.87 14.05 -11.54
N GLY A 199 -16.50 12.78 -11.72
CA GLY A 199 -15.43 12.39 -12.65
C GLY A 199 -14.04 12.90 -12.23
N CYS A 200 -13.84 13.20 -10.94
CA CYS A 200 -12.60 13.70 -10.37
C CYS A 200 -11.74 12.57 -9.81
N ALA A 201 -10.42 12.63 -10.04
CA ALA A 201 -9.48 11.66 -9.49
C ALA A 201 -9.18 11.95 -8.01
N MET A 202 -9.13 10.93 -7.17
CA MET A 202 -8.78 11.07 -5.75
C MET A 202 -7.30 10.75 -5.49
N ALA A 203 -6.54 11.65 -4.87
CA ALA A 203 -5.18 11.37 -4.41
C ALA A 203 -5.17 11.00 -2.92
N CYS A 204 -4.93 9.72 -2.62
CA CYS A 204 -5.00 9.13 -1.29
C CYS A 204 -3.78 9.48 -0.42
N LEU A 205 -3.81 10.59 0.31
CA LEU A 205 -2.66 10.99 1.13
C LEU A 205 -2.52 10.14 2.40
N ASN A 206 -1.29 9.76 2.72
CA ASN A 206 -0.96 9.09 3.98
C ASN A 206 -0.99 10.10 5.13
N TYR A 207 -1.94 9.94 6.06
CA TYR A 207 -2.16 10.85 7.20
C TYR A 207 -0.99 10.99 8.19
N ASN A 208 0.10 10.24 8.01
CA ASN A 208 1.33 10.34 8.83
C ASN A 208 2.42 11.20 8.17
N VAL A 209 2.23 11.63 6.92
CA VAL A 209 3.20 12.40 6.14
C VAL A 209 3.03 13.90 6.44
N ARG A 210 4.17 14.62 6.53
CA ARG A 210 4.28 16.04 6.90
C ARG A 210 5.25 16.79 6.00
N GLY A 211 5.25 18.12 6.10
CA GLY A 211 6.22 19.03 5.50
C GLY A 211 6.50 18.77 4.02
N GLN A 212 7.79 18.77 3.66
CA GLN A 212 8.24 18.60 2.27
C GLN A 212 7.80 17.27 1.63
N ALA A 213 7.60 16.21 2.41
CA ALA A 213 7.08 14.94 1.88
C ALA A 213 5.56 15.00 1.56
N LEU A 214 4.81 15.85 2.27
CA LEU A 214 3.39 16.11 2.01
C LEU A 214 3.21 17.01 0.79
N LEU A 215 4.03 18.08 0.68
CA LEU A 215 4.11 18.93 -0.51
C LEU A 215 4.49 18.13 -1.76
N HIS A 216 5.51 17.27 -1.67
CA HIS A 216 5.91 16.40 -2.78
C HIS A 216 4.79 15.46 -3.24
N ALA A 217 4.04 14.87 -2.30
CA ALA A 217 2.90 14.01 -2.64
C ALA A 217 1.82 14.79 -3.42
N LEU A 218 1.41 15.95 -2.90
CA LEU A 218 0.43 16.84 -3.53
C LEU A 218 0.85 17.25 -4.95
N ALA A 219 2.10 17.66 -5.13
CA ALA A 219 2.66 18.04 -6.43
C ALA A 219 2.74 16.85 -7.41
N ALA A 220 3.12 15.65 -6.96
CA ALA A 220 3.24 14.47 -7.81
C ALA A 220 1.90 14.04 -8.43
N ALA A 221 0.79 14.17 -7.69
CA ALA A 221 -0.56 13.94 -8.20
C ALA A 221 -1.16 15.15 -8.93
N ARG A 222 -0.50 16.32 -8.92
CA ARG A 222 -1.01 17.62 -9.41
C ARG A 222 -2.38 17.99 -8.81
N ALA A 223 -2.53 17.78 -7.50
CA ALA A 223 -3.76 18.08 -6.80
C ALA A 223 -3.92 19.59 -6.57
N THR A 224 -4.97 20.21 -7.11
CA THR A 224 -5.28 21.65 -6.92
C THR A 224 -6.24 21.92 -5.75
N PHE A 225 -6.71 20.85 -5.10
CA PHE A 225 -7.62 20.89 -3.95
C PHE A 225 -7.18 19.89 -2.88
N VAL A 226 -7.32 20.26 -1.61
CA VAL A 226 -7.12 19.37 -0.45
C VAL A 226 -8.40 19.33 0.38
N LEU A 227 -8.91 18.12 0.61
CA LEU A 227 -9.99 17.83 1.57
C LEU A 227 -9.36 17.15 2.79
N ALA A 228 -9.38 17.82 3.94
CA ALA A 228 -8.66 17.40 5.15
C ALA A 228 -9.58 17.12 6.35
N SER A 229 -9.07 16.34 7.30
CA SER A 229 -9.69 16.16 8.62
C SER A 229 -9.04 17.10 9.63
N THR A 230 -9.82 17.63 10.57
CA THR A 230 -9.30 18.48 11.66
C THR A 230 -8.43 17.69 12.65
N GLU A 231 -8.45 16.35 12.64
CA GLU A 231 -7.45 15.54 13.36
C GLU A 231 -6.02 15.68 12.80
N LEU A 232 -5.85 16.30 11.62
CA LEU A 232 -4.56 16.48 10.94
C LEU A 232 -4.16 17.96 10.80
N GLN A 233 -4.80 18.87 11.56
CA GLN A 233 -4.57 20.31 11.52
C GLN A 233 -3.08 20.67 11.54
N ASP A 234 -2.33 20.24 12.56
CA ASP A 234 -0.91 20.57 12.73
C ASP A 234 -0.05 20.20 11.49
N ALA A 235 -0.41 19.13 10.78
CA ALA A 235 0.33 18.63 9.61
C ALA A 235 -0.03 19.39 8.33
N LEU A 236 -1.21 20.02 8.31
CA LEU A 236 -1.71 20.83 7.21
C LEU A 236 -1.26 22.29 7.35
N GLU A 237 -1.32 22.86 8.56
CA GLU A 237 -0.85 24.22 8.85
C GLU A 237 0.66 24.38 8.63
N GLU A 238 1.44 23.32 8.88
CA GLU A 238 2.88 23.21 8.57
C GLU A 238 3.21 23.48 7.09
N VAL A 239 2.28 23.20 6.17
CA VAL A 239 2.45 23.35 4.71
C VAL A 239 1.49 24.34 4.07
N LEU A 240 0.52 24.88 4.82
CA LEU A 240 -0.54 25.74 4.30
C LEU A 240 -0.01 27.01 3.57
N PRO A 241 1.05 27.70 4.02
CA PRO A 241 1.60 28.86 3.30
C PRO A 241 2.14 28.51 1.92
N ASP A 242 2.82 27.36 1.78
CA ASP A 242 3.28 26.84 0.48
C ASP A 242 2.09 26.50 -0.43
N LEU A 243 1.07 25.82 0.11
CA LEU A 243 -0.14 25.48 -0.65
C LEU A 243 -0.91 26.71 -1.13
N GLN A 244 -1.02 27.75 -0.30
CA GLN A 244 -1.66 29.01 -0.66
C GLN A 244 -0.88 29.77 -1.74
N ARG A 245 0.45 29.84 -1.63
CA ARG A 245 1.33 30.42 -2.68
C ARG A 245 1.17 29.67 -4.00
N ASP A 246 1.11 28.34 -3.95
CA ASP A 246 1.04 27.47 -5.13
C ASP A 246 -0.41 27.33 -5.68
N GLY A 247 -1.37 28.10 -5.15
CA GLY A 247 -2.76 28.19 -5.62
C GLY A 247 -3.66 27.00 -5.26
N VAL A 248 -3.19 26.11 -4.37
CA VAL A 248 -3.92 24.91 -3.92
C VAL A 248 -4.97 25.30 -2.89
N LYS A 249 -6.25 25.05 -3.19
CA LYS A 249 -7.36 25.37 -2.28
C LYS A 249 -7.55 24.29 -1.22
N VAL A 250 -7.65 24.68 0.05
CA VAL A 250 -7.70 23.78 1.20
C VAL A 250 -9.04 23.91 1.94
N PHE A 251 -9.63 22.78 2.32
CA PHE A 251 -10.93 22.71 3.02
C PHE A 251 -10.93 21.59 4.07
N TYR A 252 -11.66 21.79 5.17
CA TYR A 252 -11.93 20.73 6.14
C TYR A 252 -13.29 20.06 5.90
N LEU A 253 -13.32 18.73 6.05
CA LEU A 253 -14.55 17.94 6.13
C LEU A 253 -15.02 17.83 7.59
N SER A 254 -15.24 18.99 8.21
CA SER A 254 -15.71 19.17 9.57
C SER A 254 -16.91 20.15 9.63
N SER A 255 -17.58 20.22 10.79
CA SER A 255 -18.67 21.19 11.03
C SER A 255 -18.15 22.60 11.34
N THR A 256 -16.89 22.74 11.74
CA THR A 256 -16.20 24.01 12.06
C THR A 256 -14.74 23.94 11.63
N SER A 257 -14.17 25.07 11.20
CA SER A 257 -12.74 25.17 10.89
C SER A 257 -11.96 25.66 12.11
N PRO A 258 -10.85 25.02 12.49
CA PRO A 258 -9.92 25.54 13.49
C PRO A 258 -8.86 26.48 12.90
N THR A 259 -8.69 26.52 11.58
CA THR A 259 -7.64 27.27 10.89
C THR A 259 -8.21 28.48 10.14
N PRO A 260 -7.77 29.72 10.45
CA PRO A 260 -8.18 30.91 9.69
C PRO A 260 -7.88 30.78 8.19
N GLY A 261 -8.83 31.20 7.35
CA GLY A 261 -8.70 31.12 5.88
C GLY A 261 -8.97 29.74 5.26
N VAL A 262 -9.26 28.70 6.07
CA VAL A 262 -9.70 27.37 5.59
C VAL A 262 -11.19 27.21 5.88
N GLU A 263 -12.00 26.90 4.86
CA GLU A 263 -13.46 26.68 5.02
C GLU A 263 -13.76 25.25 5.50
N ALA A 264 -14.82 25.09 6.31
CA ALA A 264 -15.32 23.80 6.79
C ALA A 264 -16.66 23.44 6.12
N LEU A 265 -16.71 22.29 5.45
CA LEU A 265 -17.74 22.01 4.45
C LEU A 265 -18.95 21.21 4.95
N LEU A 266 -18.90 20.53 6.11
CA LEU A 266 -20.03 19.69 6.53
C LEU A 266 -21.37 20.45 6.67
N PRO A 267 -21.45 21.72 7.15
CA PRO A 267 -22.74 22.40 7.26
C PRO A 267 -23.40 22.64 5.89
N ALA A 268 -22.59 22.85 4.84
CA ALA A 268 -23.08 22.95 3.47
C ALA A 268 -23.47 21.58 2.88
N ILE A 269 -22.75 20.51 3.25
CA ILE A 269 -23.03 19.13 2.80
C ILE A 269 -24.29 18.59 3.48
N GLU A 270 -24.48 18.85 4.76
CA GLU A 270 -25.66 18.42 5.54
C GLU A 270 -26.96 19.06 5.00
N THR A 271 -26.87 20.29 4.47
CA THR A 271 -28.02 21.06 3.95
C THR A 271 -28.22 20.99 2.43
N ALA A 272 -27.29 20.40 1.67
CA ALA A 272 -27.41 20.27 0.22
C ALA A 272 -28.46 19.22 -0.21
N SER A 273 -28.93 19.34 -1.45
CA SER A 273 -29.76 18.31 -2.09
C SER A 273 -28.94 17.04 -2.43
N ASP A 274 -29.52 15.88 -2.17
CA ASP A 274 -29.01 14.55 -2.49
C ASP A 274 -29.48 14.01 -3.86
N GLU A 275 -30.24 14.76 -4.67
CA GLU A 275 -30.66 14.26 -5.97
C GLU A 275 -29.43 13.90 -6.84
N PRO A 276 -29.49 12.82 -7.65
CA PRO A 276 -28.38 12.37 -8.48
C PRO A 276 -27.81 13.48 -9.37
N LEU A 277 -26.47 13.62 -9.38
CA LEU A 277 -25.82 14.60 -10.22
C LEU A 277 -25.98 14.26 -11.72
N PRO A 278 -26.11 15.28 -12.60
CA PRO A 278 -26.21 15.08 -14.05
C PRO A 278 -25.09 14.20 -14.64
N GLY A 279 -25.44 13.34 -15.58
CA GLY A 279 -24.48 12.40 -16.18
C GLY A 279 -23.28 13.04 -16.91
N HIS A 280 -23.34 14.34 -17.26
CA HIS A 280 -22.26 15.02 -17.96
C HIS A 280 -20.93 15.03 -17.19
N TYR A 281 -20.97 15.06 -15.85
CA TYR A 281 -19.76 14.99 -15.01
C TYR A 281 -18.93 13.73 -15.25
N ARG A 282 -19.57 12.63 -15.67
CA ARG A 282 -18.91 11.34 -15.92
C ARG A 282 -18.96 10.88 -17.38
N ALA A 283 -19.43 11.72 -18.31
CA ALA A 283 -19.57 11.37 -19.72
C ALA A 283 -18.23 11.10 -20.44
N GLY A 284 -17.14 11.71 -19.96
CA GLY A 284 -15.78 11.46 -20.46
C GLY A 284 -14.99 10.36 -19.72
N ILE A 285 -15.63 9.60 -18.82
CA ILE A 285 -14.96 8.57 -18.03
C ILE A 285 -14.89 7.25 -18.80
N THR A 286 -13.71 6.64 -18.79
CA THR A 286 -13.35 5.44 -19.56
C THR A 286 -12.61 4.43 -18.67
N ALA A 287 -12.48 3.18 -19.12
CA ALA A 287 -11.67 2.15 -18.46
C ALA A 287 -10.21 2.60 -18.15
N SER A 288 -9.66 3.47 -19.01
CA SER A 288 -8.33 4.08 -18.91
C SER A 288 -8.30 5.41 -18.13
N SER A 289 -9.45 5.97 -17.74
CA SER A 289 -9.49 7.21 -16.95
C SER A 289 -8.89 6.99 -15.56
N LYS A 290 -8.19 8.01 -15.05
CA LYS A 290 -7.50 7.95 -13.75
C LYS A 290 -8.53 8.13 -12.64
N ALA A 291 -8.72 7.11 -11.82
CA ALA A 291 -9.69 7.10 -10.73
C ALA A 291 -9.04 7.55 -9.41
N ILE A 292 -7.86 6.98 -9.09
CA ILE A 292 -7.20 7.16 -7.80
C ILE A 292 -5.67 7.20 -8.00
N TYR A 293 -4.98 8.03 -7.21
CA TYR A 293 -3.53 7.92 -6.99
C TYR A 293 -3.25 7.35 -5.60
N ILE A 294 -2.43 6.31 -5.53
CA ILE A 294 -2.03 5.66 -4.28
C ILE A 294 -0.50 5.78 -4.16
N TYR A 295 -0.02 6.31 -3.03
CA TYR A 295 1.40 6.58 -2.88
C TYR A 295 2.18 5.35 -2.43
N THR A 296 3.35 5.17 -3.04
CA THR A 296 4.32 4.12 -2.73
C THR A 296 5.65 4.75 -2.29
N SER A 297 6.36 4.13 -1.34
CA SER A 297 7.66 4.64 -0.88
C SER A 297 8.67 4.70 -2.03
N GLY A 298 9.34 5.84 -2.19
CA GLY A 298 10.49 5.98 -3.08
C GLY A 298 11.76 5.46 -2.41
N THR A 299 12.71 4.95 -3.21
CA THR A 299 14.08 4.65 -2.75
C THR A 299 14.81 5.91 -2.28
N THR A 300 14.38 7.09 -2.73
CA THR A 300 14.82 8.42 -2.28
C THR A 300 13.97 8.97 -1.12
N GLY A 301 13.26 8.11 -0.37
CA GLY A 301 12.36 8.48 0.74
C GLY A 301 11.03 9.14 0.34
N LEU A 302 11.02 9.95 -0.72
CA LEU A 302 9.84 10.71 -1.17
C LEU A 302 8.72 9.81 -1.77
N PRO A 303 7.42 10.08 -1.49
CA PRO A 303 6.32 9.24 -1.97
C PRO A 303 6.05 9.37 -3.48
N LYS A 304 5.88 8.25 -4.19
CA LYS A 304 5.56 8.22 -5.64
C LYS A 304 4.06 7.93 -5.84
N ALA A 305 3.35 8.79 -6.55
CA ALA A 305 1.93 8.64 -6.85
C ALA A 305 1.68 7.57 -7.94
N ALA A 306 1.39 6.32 -7.56
CA ALA A 306 1.07 5.26 -8.53
C ALA A 306 -0.35 5.46 -9.09
N VAL A 307 -0.51 5.32 -10.40
CA VAL A 307 -1.78 5.59 -11.10
C VAL A 307 -2.70 4.36 -11.08
N ILE A 308 -3.91 4.53 -10.55
CA ILE A 308 -4.99 3.53 -10.61
C ILE A 308 -6.08 4.05 -11.55
N THR A 309 -6.36 3.32 -12.62
CA THR A 309 -7.49 3.61 -13.53
C THR A 309 -8.78 2.93 -13.09
N GLU A 310 -9.92 3.37 -13.63
CA GLU A 310 -11.23 2.76 -13.36
C GLU A 310 -11.24 1.23 -13.57
N GLN A 311 -10.64 0.75 -14.67
CA GLN A 311 -10.51 -0.69 -14.94
C GLN A 311 -9.74 -1.42 -13.84
N LYS A 312 -8.65 -0.82 -13.32
CA LYS A 312 -7.83 -1.42 -12.27
C LYS A 312 -8.52 -1.36 -10.90
N LEU A 313 -9.24 -0.27 -10.62
CA LEU A 313 -10.10 -0.11 -9.45
C LEU A 313 -11.13 -1.25 -9.41
N MET A 314 -11.90 -1.43 -10.49
CA MET A 314 -12.92 -2.48 -10.58
C MET A 314 -12.35 -3.90 -10.54
N MET A 315 -11.20 -4.14 -11.19
CA MET A 315 -10.51 -5.43 -11.12
C MET A 315 -10.09 -5.78 -9.69
N VAL A 316 -9.57 -4.82 -8.92
CA VAL A 316 -9.13 -5.03 -7.53
C VAL A 316 -10.32 -5.11 -6.56
N ALA A 317 -11.41 -4.38 -6.80
CA ALA A 317 -12.65 -4.53 -6.02
C ALA A 317 -13.28 -5.94 -6.19
N ASN A 318 -13.37 -6.43 -7.43
CA ASN A 318 -13.93 -7.76 -7.72
C ASN A 318 -13.11 -8.92 -7.11
N LEU A 319 -11.87 -8.69 -6.65
CA LEU A 319 -11.08 -9.67 -5.90
C LEU A 319 -11.85 -10.21 -4.68
N GLY A 320 -12.64 -9.37 -3.99
CA GLY A 320 -13.48 -9.80 -2.87
C GLY A 320 -14.44 -10.93 -3.27
N ARG A 321 -15.14 -10.78 -4.40
CA ARG A 321 -16.05 -11.81 -4.94
C ARG A 321 -15.29 -13.07 -5.35
N ILE A 322 -14.12 -12.94 -5.97
CA ILE A 322 -13.27 -14.08 -6.39
C ILE A 322 -12.85 -14.92 -5.18
N CYS A 323 -12.45 -14.26 -4.08
CA CYS A 323 -12.13 -14.88 -2.79
C CYS A 323 -13.37 -15.42 -2.02
N GLY A 324 -14.58 -15.21 -2.54
CA GLY A 324 -15.82 -15.74 -1.96
C GLY A 324 -16.45 -14.89 -0.87
N LEU A 325 -16.24 -13.57 -0.88
CA LEU A 325 -17.06 -12.59 -0.15
C LEU A 325 -18.49 -12.55 -0.72
N ARG A 326 -19.48 -12.23 0.12
CA ARG A 326 -20.93 -12.29 -0.15
C ARG A 326 -21.64 -11.09 0.47
N ALA A 327 -22.82 -10.72 -0.03
CA ALA A 327 -23.66 -9.66 0.54
C ALA A 327 -23.99 -9.85 2.04
N THR A 328 -24.04 -11.10 2.52
CA THR A 328 -24.31 -11.42 3.93
C THR A 328 -23.11 -11.21 4.86
N ASP A 329 -21.91 -10.95 4.32
CA ASP A 329 -20.70 -10.86 5.12
C ASP A 329 -20.54 -9.52 5.84
N HIS A 330 -19.86 -9.58 6.98
CA HIS A 330 -19.37 -8.42 7.70
C HIS A 330 -17.84 -8.44 7.60
N ILE A 331 -17.27 -7.54 6.79
CA ILE A 331 -15.82 -7.45 6.55
C ILE A 331 -15.17 -6.43 7.48
N TYR A 332 -14.19 -6.87 8.28
CA TYR A 332 -13.46 -6.01 9.21
C TYR A 332 -12.23 -5.38 8.54
N THR A 333 -12.32 -4.08 8.30
CA THR A 333 -11.27 -3.26 7.68
C THR A 333 -10.58 -2.41 8.74
N THR A 334 -9.33 -2.78 9.06
CA THR A 334 -8.48 -2.05 10.02
C THR A 334 -7.23 -1.43 9.37
N LEU A 335 -7.01 -1.71 8.08
CA LEU A 335 -5.91 -1.15 7.29
C LEU A 335 -6.22 0.29 6.83
N PRO A 336 -5.20 1.15 6.59
CA PRO A 336 -5.45 2.52 6.17
C PRO A 336 -6.16 2.64 4.80
N LEU A 337 -7.18 3.50 4.72
CA LEU A 337 -7.94 3.77 3.49
C LEU A 337 -7.18 4.62 2.46
N TYR A 338 -5.96 5.07 2.77
CA TYR A 338 -5.06 5.64 1.77
C TYR A 338 -4.21 4.57 1.03
N HIS A 339 -4.33 3.28 1.40
CA HIS A 339 -3.68 2.16 0.73
C HIS A 339 -4.66 1.31 -0.09
N SER A 340 -4.16 0.68 -1.16
CA SER A 340 -4.95 -0.18 -2.06
C SER A 340 -5.61 -1.36 -1.35
N ALA A 341 -4.98 -1.91 -0.31
CA ALA A 341 -5.59 -2.96 0.50
C ALA A 341 -6.85 -2.44 1.21
N GLY A 342 -6.71 -1.45 2.11
CA GLY A 342 -7.83 -0.89 2.87
C GLY A 342 -8.96 -0.37 1.99
N LEU A 343 -8.64 0.42 0.97
CA LEU A 343 -9.64 1.06 0.13
C LEU A 343 -10.25 0.14 -0.92
N LEU A 344 -9.44 -0.52 -1.75
CA LEU A 344 -9.96 -1.24 -2.93
C LEU A 344 -10.39 -2.66 -2.59
N ILE A 345 -9.60 -3.38 -1.80
CA ILE A 345 -9.88 -4.78 -1.45
C ILE A 345 -10.84 -4.84 -0.25
N GLY A 346 -10.70 -3.91 0.70
CA GLY A 346 -11.55 -3.81 1.90
C GLY A 346 -12.90 -3.16 1.57
N VAL A 347 -12.90 -1.84 1.41
CA VAL A 347 -14.14 -1.08 1.14
C VAL A 347 -14.68 -1.37 -0.27
N GLY A 348 -13.86 -1.31 -1.31
CA GLY A 348 -14.28 -1.56 -2.70
C GLY A 348 -14.84 -2.97 -2.89
N GLY A 349 -14.14 -4.00 -2.38
CA GLY A 349 -14.63 -5.38 -2.37
C GLY A 349 -15.92 -5.57 -1.57
N CYS A 350 -16.11 -4.80 -0.49
CA CYS A 350 -17.37 -4.77 0.26
C CYS A 350 -18.54 -4.21 -0.57
N LEU A 351 -18.33 -3.04 -1.19
CA LEU A 351 -19.33 -2.36 -2.04
C LEU A 351 -19.71 -3.23 -3.24
N GLU A 352 -18.71 -3.83 -3.91
CA GLU A 352 -18.88 -4.66 -5.10
C GLU A 352 -19.79 -5.87 -4.88
N VAL A 353 -19.90 -6.40 -3.66
CA VAL A 353 -20.82 -7.51 -3.34
C VAL A 353 -22.00 -7.12 -2.45
N GLY A 354 -22.16 -5.85 -2.07
CA GLY A 354 -23.22 -5.38 -1.18
C GLY A 354 -23.07 -5.84 0.29
N ALA A 355 -21.85 -6.12 0.75
CA ALA A 355 -21.57 -6.56 2.12
C ALA A 355 -21.63 -5.42 3.15
N THR A 356 -21.44 -5.72 4.44
CA THR A 356 -21.28 -4.72 5.51
C THR A 356 -19.80 -4.48 5.85
N CYS A 357 -19.30 -3.25 5.69
CA CYS A 357 -17.94 -2.89 6.08
C CYS A 357 -17.90 -2.42 7.54
N VAL A 358 -17.25 -3.19 8.41
CA VAL A 358 -16.90 -2.78 9.77
C VAL A 358 -15.55 -2.05 9.68
N LEU A 359 -15.58 -0.72 9.59
CA LEU A 359 -14.37 0.10 9.49
C LEU A 359 -13.86 0.49 10.88
N ARG A 360 -12.55 0.31 11.12
CA ARG A 360 -11.88 0.77 12.36
C ARG A 360 -10.91 1.91 12.06
N ALA A 361 -10.95 2.95 12.90
CA ALA A 361 -10.07 4.11 12.80
C ALA A 361 -8.57 3.76 12.93
N LYS A 362 -8.22 2.86 13.85
CA LYS A 362 -6.86 2.36 14.09
C LYS A 362 -6.93 0.88 14.52
N PHE A 363 -5.99 0.05 14.03
CA PHE A 363 -5.87 -1.35 14.44
C PHE A 363 -5.56 -1.48 15.95
N SER A 364 -6.03 -2.55 16.58
CA SER A 364 -5.68 -2.91 17.96
C SER A 364 -5.79 -4.42 18.17
N ALA A 365 -4.64 -5.09 18.30
CA ALA A 365 -4.58 -6.55 18.44
C ALA A 365 -5.35 -7.07 19.68
N SER A 366 -5.36 -6.30 20.78
CA SER A 366 -6.06 -6.66 22.03
C SER A 366 -7.58 -6.42 22.00
N GLN A 367 -8.10 -5.78 20.96
CA GLN A 367 -9.55 -5.58 20.76
C GLN A 367 -10.08 -6.30 19.53
N PHE A 368 -9.23 -6.63 18.56
CA PHE A 368 -9.59 -7.22 17.27
C PHE A 368 -10.65 -8.34 17.35
N TRP A 369 -10.43 -9.36 18.17
CA TRP A 369 -11.37 -10.49 18.28
C TRP A 369 -12.63 -10.17 19.08
N ASP A 370 -12.59 -9.21 20.02
CA ASP A 370 -13.77 -8.74 20.73
C ASP A 370 -14.62 -7.80 19.86
N ASP A 371 -14.00 -7.02 18.97
CA ASP A 371 -14.69 -6.33 17.87
C ASP A 371 -15.30 -7.35 16.89
N CYS A 372 -14.56 -8.40 16.51
CA CYS A 372 -15.07 -9.44 15.60
C CYS A 372 -16.33 -10.13 16.15
N ARG A 373 -16.37 -10.39 17.46
CA ARG A 373 -17.58 -10.87 18.16
C ARG A 373 -18.69 -9.81 18.17
N ARG A 374 -18.38 -8.58 18.60
CA ARG A 374 -19.36 -7.49 18.76
C ARG A 374 -20.06 -7.09 17.46
N TYR A 375 -19.37 -7.17 16.33
CA TYR A 375 -19.86 -6.75 15.02
C TYR A 375 -20.17 -7.91 14.07
N ASN A 376 -20.28 -9.14 14.60
CA ASN A 376 -20.58 -10.37 13.83
C ASN A 376 -19.69 -10.56 12.59
N VAL A 377 -18.40 -10.22 12.71
CA VAL A 377 -17.45 -10.24 11.60
C VAL A 377 -17.32 -11.66 11.06
N THR A 378 -17.54 -11.81 9.76
CA THR A 378 -17.37 -13.08 9.02
C THR A 378 -16.11 -13.07 8.17
N VAL A 379 -15.62 -11.90 7.77
CA VAL A 379 -14.40 -11.77 6.95
C VAL A 379 -13.43 -10.77 7.56
N ILE A 380 -12.16 -11.12 7.65
CA ILE A 380 -11.11 -10.20 8.07
C ILE A 380 -10.22 -9.81 6.89
N GLN A 381 -9.90 -8.54 6.78
CA GLN A 381 -8.80 -8.10 5.92
C GLN A 381 -7.49 -8.10 6.73
N TYR A 382 -6.39 -8.55 6.11
CA TYR A 382 -5.08 -8.58 6.75
C TYR A 382 -3.93 -8.10 5.85
N VAL A 383 -2.83 -7.77 6.51
CA VAL A 383 -1.45 -7.90 5.99
C VAL A 383 -0.69 -8.85 6.92
N GLY A 384 0.39 -9.49 6.48
CA GLY A 384 1.10 -10.50 7.27
C GLY A 384 1.41 -10.09 8.72
N GLU A 385 1.88 -8.85 8.91
CA GLU A 385 2.15 -8.28 10.24
C GLU A 385 0.91 -8.19 11.14
N LEU A 386 -0.28 -7.93 10.59
CA LEU A 386 -1.53 -7.94 11.35
C LEU A 386 -1.78 -9.32 11.96
N MET A 387 -1.64 -10.39 11.16
CA MET A 387 -1.80 -11.76 11.64
C MET A 387 -0.74 -12.12 12.68
N ARG A 388 0.51 -11.67 12.48
CA ARG A 388 1.62 -11.85 13.42
C ARG A 388 1.34 -11.16 14.76
N TYR A 389 0.81 -9.93 14.77
CA TYR A 389 0.40 -9.24 15.99
C TYR A 389 -0.75 -9.96 16.72
N LEU A 390 -1.71 -10.54 15.99
CA LEU A 390 -2.78 -11.35 16.60
C LEU A 390 -2.21 -12.60 17.27
N CYS A 391 -1.35 -13.35 16.59
CA CYS A 391 -0.68 -14.54 17.14
C CYS A 391 0.19 -14.19 18.37
N ASN A 392 0.80 -13.01 18.39
CA ASN A 392 1.66 -12.52 19.49
C ASN A 392 0.91 -11.88 20.69
N THR A 393 -0.43 -11.87 20.69
CA THR A 393 -1.24 -11.52 21.88
C THR A 393 -1.28 -12.65 22.92
N PRO A 394 -1.61 -12.41 24.20
CA PRO A 394 -1.87 -13.49 25.16
C PRO A 394 -3.02 -14.40 24.68
N LYS A 395 -2.86 -15.74 24.82
CA LYS A 395 -3.89 -16.73 24.45
C LYS A 395 -5.11 -16.62 25.36
N ARG A 396 -6.32 -16.88 24.82
CA ARG A 396 -7.61 -16.78 25.54
C ARG A 396 -8.52 -17.95 25.20
N ASP A 397 -9.31 -18.43 26.17
CA ASP A 397 -10.30 -19.52 26.01
C ASP A 397 -11.48 -19.18 25.08
N ASN A 398 -11.48 -17.96 24.53
CA ASN A 398 -12.42 -17.48 23.52
C ASN A 398 -11.74 -17.07 22.20
N ASP A 399 -10.46 -17.40 21.97
CA ASP A 399 -9.76 -17.06 20.73
C ASP A 399 -10.49 -17.59 19.48
N GLN A 400 -10.95 -18.85 19.48
CA GLN A 400 -11.73 -19.45 18.37
C GLN A 400 -13.23 -19.10 18.38
N LYS A 401 -13.73 -18.35 19.38
CA LYS A 401 -15.17 -18.07 19.55
C LYS A 401 -15.55 -16.80 18.79
N HIS A 402 -15.70 -16.93 17.47
CA HIS A 402 -16.02 -15.84 16.53
C HIS A 402 -16.70 -16.34 15.24
N GLY A 403 -17.36 -15.44 14.50
CA GLY A 403 -17.99 -15.77 13.20
C GLY A 403 -17.07 -15.79 11.98
N VAL A 404 -15.75 -15.53 12.16
CA VAL A 404 -14.81 -15.37 11.04
C VAL A 404 -14.62 -16.69 10.30
N ARG A 405 -14.92 -16.68 8.99
CA ARG A 405 -14.84 -17.82 8.06
C ARG A 405 -13.81 -17.64 6.95
N LEU A 406 -13.40 -16.39 6.68
CA LEU A 406 -12.56 -16.01 5.55
C LEU A 406 -11.58 -14.91 5.99
N ALA A 407 -10.34 -14.98 5.52
CA ALA A 407 -9.33 -13.95 5.64
C ALA A 407 -8.78 -13.64 4.25
N VAL A 408 -8.72 -12.36 3.86
CA VAL A 408 -8.19 -11.92 2.56
C VAL A 408 -7.09 -10.88 2.78
N GLY A 409 -5.92 -11.08 2.18
CA GLY A 409 -4.75 -10.26 2.47
C GLY A 409 -3.47 -10.74 1.80
N ASN A 410 -2.34 -10.16 2.20
CA ASN A 410 -1.04 -10.41 1.60
C ASN A 410 0.13 -10.29 2.59
N GLY A 411 1.23 -10.97 2.29
CA GLY A 411 2.47 -11.03 3.07
C GLY A 411 2.47 -12.07 4.20
N LEU A 412 1.59 -13.08 4.19
CA LEU A 412 1.48 -14.02 5.31
C LEU A 412 2.56 -15.10 5.30
N ARG A 413 3.57 -14.94 6.17
CA ARG A 413 4.65 -15.92 6.39
C ARG A 413 4.10 -17.28 6.82
N ALA A 414 4.71 -18.36 6.33
CA ALA A 414 4.23 -19.74 6.52
C ALA A 414 4.00 -20.14 7.99
N GLU A 415 4.92 -19.80 8.89
CA GLU A 415 4.79 -20.17 10.31
C GLU A 415 3.70 -19.37 11.03
N VAL A 416 3.51 -18.09 10.64
CA VAL A 416 2.41 -17.26 11.16
C VAL A 416 1.06 -17.80 10.67
N TRP A 417 0.97 -18.30 9.43
CA TRP A 417 -0.22 -18.99 8.92
C TRP A 417 -0.57 -20.22 9.76
N LYS A 418 0.42 -21.05 10.13
CA LYS A 418 0.22 -22.27 10.95
C LYS A 418 -0.32 -21.92 12.35
N GLU A 419 0.38 -21.07 13.12
CA GLU A 419 -0.08 -20.65 14.46
C GLU A 419 -1.44 -19.92 14.39
N PHE A 420 -1.68 -19.11 13.35
CA PHE A 420 -2.97 -18.44 13.17
C PHE A 420 -4.14 -19.44 13.05
N LEU A 421 -4.00 -20.49 12.22
CA LEU A 421 -5.03 -21.53 12.08
C LEU A 421 -5.13 -22.42 13.33
N GLN A 422 -4.01 -22.75 13.97
CA GLN A 422 -4.01 -23.52 15.21
C GLN A 422 -4.71 -22.77 16.35
N ARG A 423 -4.51 -21.45 16.43
CA ARG A 423 -5.01 -20.61 17.52
C ARG A 423 -6.43 -20.10 17.29
N PHE A 424 -6.76 -19.63 16.10
CA PHE A 424 -8.05 -19.00 15.76
C PHE A 424 -8.97 -19.90 14.92
N GLY A 425 -8.55 -21.14 14.66
CA GLY A 425 -9.37 -22.17 14.01
C GLY A 425 -9.33 -22.14 12.48
N PRO A 426 -10.16 -22.98 11.82
CA PRO A 426 -10.07 -23.28 10.39
C PRO A 426 -10.65 -22.18 9.48
N ILE A 427 -10.07 -20.98 9.56
CA ILE A 427 -10.41 -19.83 8.72
C ILE A 427 -9.86 -20.06 7.30
N SER A 428 -10.68 -19.86 6.26
CA SER A 428 -10.20 -19.93 4.87
C SER A 428 -9.30 -18.72 4.59
N ILE A 429 -8.01 -18.93 4.36
CA ILE A 429 -7.05 -17.85 4.07
C ILE A 429 -6.83 -17.75 2.55
N TRP A 430 -7.10 -16.56 2.00
CA TRP A 430 -6.88 -16.19 0.61
C TRP A 430 -5.77 -15.14 0.55
N GLU A 431 -4.54 -15.65 0.52
CA GLU A 431 -3.32 -14.89 0.24
C GLU A 431 -3.29 -14.49 -1.25
N PHE A 432 -2.85 -13.26 -1.54
CA PHE A 432 -2.60 -12.78 -2.90
C PHE A 432 -1.26 -12.03 -3.01
N TYR A 433 -0.72 -11.97 -4.22
CA TYR A 433 0.41 -11.12 -4.57
C TYR A 433 0.01 -10.05 -5.58
N GLY A 434 0.48 -8.82 -5.39
CA GLY A 434 0.38 -7.73 -6.36
C GLY A 434 1.04 -6.45 -5.86
N ALA A 435 1.51 -5.62 -6.79
CA ALA A 435 2.09 -4.30 -6.51
C ALA A 435 1.09 -3.17 -6.81
N THR A 436 1.17 -2.04 -6.11
CA THR A 436 0.24 -0.91 -6.27
C THR A 436 0.29 -0.33 -7.68
N GLU A 437 1.48 -0.22 -8.28
CA GLU A 437 1.70 0.19 -9.67
C GLU A 437 1.54 -0.96 -10.68
N GLY A 438 1.68 -2.21 -10.25
CA GLY A 438 1.76 -3.40 -11.11
C GLY A 438 0.52 -3.69 -11.98
N ASN A 439 0.73 -4.37 -13.10
CA ASN A 439 -0.27 -4.65 -14.14
C ASN A 439 -0.92 -6.05 -14.05
N ALA A 440 -0.41 -6.97 -13.20
CA ALA A 440 -1.08 -8.22 -12.83
C ALA A 440 -0.62 -8.71 -11.43
N GLY A 441 -1.12 -9.87 -10.99
CA GLY A 441 -0.82 -10.48 -9.70
C GLY A 441 -1.23 -11.96 -9.62
N PHE A 442 -1.09 -12.57 -8.44
CA PHE A 442 -1.41 -13.99 -8.19
C PHE A 442 -2.36 -14.14 -6.99
N ILE A 443 -3.11 -15.25 -6.93
CA ILE A 443 -4.05 -15.56 -5.84
C ILE A 443 -3.86 -17.02 -5.41
N ASN A 444 -3.83 -17.30 -4.10
CA ASN A 444 -3.73 -18.65 -3.54
C ASN A 444 -5.11 -19.25 -3.30
N TYR A 445 -5.84 -19.52 -4.38
CA TYR A 445 -7.20 -20.07 -4.36
C TYR A 445 -7.31 -21.53 -3.85
N THR A 446 -6.21 -22.11 -3.35
CA THR A 446 -6.19 -23.46 -2.77
C THR A 446 -5.72 -23.49 -1.31
N GLY A 447 -5.31 -22.35 -0.72
CA GLY A 447 -4.83 -22.29 0.66
C GLY A 447 -3.52 -23.04 0.94
N LYS A 448 -2.62 -23.18 -0.04
CA LYS A 448 -1.29 -23.81 0.14
C LYS A 448 -0.43 -22.90 1.01
N ILE A 449 -0.18 -23.28 2.26
CA ILE A 449 0.57 -22.46 3.24
C ILE A 449 1.89 -21.96 2.64
N GLY A 450 2.15 -20.66 2.82
CA GLY A 450 3.37 -19.98 2.35
C GLY A 450 3.39 -19.60 0.87
N ALA A 451 2.47 -20.12 0.03
CA ALA A 451 2.36 -19.69 -1.35
C ALA A 451 1.58 -18.37 -1.45
N VAL A 452 2.12 -17.39 -2.19
CA VAL A 452 1.45 -16.11 -2.48
C VAL A 452 0.52 -16.17 -3.70
N GLY A 453 0.53 -17.30 -4.41
CA GLY A 453 -0.53 -17.66 -5.33
C GLY A 453 -0.29 -18.97 -6.08
N ARG A 454 -1.19 -19.29 -7.02
CA ARG A 454 -1.00 -20.40 -7.97
C ARG A 454 -1.18 -19.93 -9.41
N ALA A 455 -0.13 -20.08 -10.21
CA ALA A 455 -0.16 -19.79 -11.63
C ALA A 455 -0.92 -20.87 -12.42
N ASN A 456 -1.54 -20.47 -13.53
CA ASN A 456 -2.23 -21.37 -14.45
C ASN A 456 -2.21 -20.81 -15.89
N ALA A 457 -2.59 -21.65 -16.86
CA ALA A 457 -2.53 -21.29 -18.28
C ALA A 457 -3.43 -20.10 -18.66
N PHE A 458 -4.61 -19.97 -18.04
CA PHE A 458 -5.51 -18.84 -18.31
C PHE A 458 -4.90 -17.51 -17.81
N LEU A 459 -4.32 -17.51 -16.61
CA LEU A 459 -3.61 -16.33 -16.08
C LEU A 459 -2.42 -15.95 -16.96
N LYS A 460 -1.57 -16.92 -17.36
CA LYS A 460 -0.41 -16.63 -18.22
C LYS A 460 -0.79 -16.27 -19.67
N SER A 461 -2.00 -16.60 -20.13
CA SER A 461 -2.55 -16.16 -21.41
C SER A 461 -3.09 -14.73 -21.34
N PHE A 462 -3.88 -14.41 -20.31
CA PHE A 462 -4.45 -13.07 -20.11
C PHE A 462 -3.39 -12.02 -19.71
N ALA A 463 -2.48 -12.42 -18.81
CA ALA A 463 -1.40 -11.61 -18.28
C ALA A 463 -0.07 -12.39 -18.37
N PRO A 464 0.61 -12.35 -19.54
CA PRO A 464 1.87 -13.06 -19.72
C PRO A 464 2.94 -12.55 -18.74
N PHE A 465 3.51 -13.46 -17.96
CA PHE A 465 4.55 -13.16 -16.98
C PHE A 465 5.67 -14.21 -17.08
N GLU A 466 6.87 -13.84 -16.63
CA GLU A 466 8.02 -14.73 -16.52
C GLU A 466 8.73 -14.52 -15.19
N LEU A 467 9.49 -15.52 -14.75
CA LEU A 467 10.53 -15.39 -13.74
C LEU A 467 11.88 -15.47 -14.48
N ILE A 468 12.68 -14.41 -14.39
CA ILE A 468 13.96 -14.30 -15.11
C ILE A 468 15.15 -14.30 -14.15
N LYS A 469 16.29 -14.82 -14.62
CA LYS A 469 17.56 -14.77 -13.90
C LYS A 469 17.97 -13.32 -13.68
N TYR A 470 18.48 -13.03 -12.50
CA TYR A 470 18.75 -11.67 -12.06
C TYR A 470 20.07 -11.62 -11.28
N ASN A 471 20.96 -10.71 -11.66
CA ASN A 471 22.19 -10.47 -10.93
C ASN A 471 21.98 -9.36 -9.89
N VAL A 472 21.82 -9.78 -8.63
CA VAL A 472 21.65 -8.88 -7.47
C VAL A 472 22.88 -7.95 -7.28
N GLU A 473 24.06 -8.33 -7.77
CA GLU A 473 25.28 -7.53 -7.67
C GLU A 473 25.29 -6.32 -8.60
N GLN A 474 24.72 -6.49 -9.80
CA GLN A 474 24.69 -5.48 -10.86
C GLN A 474 23.34 -4.74 -10.94
N ASP A 475 22.37 -5.11 -10.10
CA ASP A 475 20.97 -4.64 -10.14
C ASP A 475 20.27 -4.96 -11.50
N GLU A 476 20.78 -5.94 -12.26
CA GLU A 476 20.42 -6.18 -13.67
C GLU A 476 19.97 -7.63 -13.99
N PRO A 477 19.00 -7.82 -14.92
CA PRO A 477 18.64 -9.15 -15.42
C PRO A 477 19.76 -9.81 -16.24
N ILE A 478 19.97 -11.11 -16.02
CA ILE A 478 20.97 -11.88 -16.78
C ILE A 478 20.42 -12.19 -18.17
N ARG A 479 21.17 -11.80 -19.21
CA ARG A 479 20.81 -11.94 -20.62
C ARG A 479 21.68 -12.99 -21.33
N ASP A 480 21.16 -13.54 -22.42
CA ASP A 480 21.88 -14.45 -23.31
C ASP A 480 22.74 -13.69 -24.35
N GLU A 481 23.50 -14.43 -25.17
CA GLU A 481 24.36 -13.90 -26.24
C GLU A 481 23.61 -13.07 -27.31
N ARG A 482 22.27 -13.18 -27.37
CA ARG A 482 21.40 -12.44 -28.28
C ARG A 482 20.82 -11.18 -27.61
N GLY A 483 21.14 -10.97 -26.33
CA GLY A 483 20.66 -9.88 -25.51
C GLY A 483 19.33 -10.13 -24.81
N PHE A 484 18.72 -11.33 -24.84
CA PHE A 484 17.41 -11.59 -24.23
C PHE A 484 17.53 -12.16 -22.80
N CYS A 485 16.61 -11.79 -21.90
CA CYS A 485 16.65 -12.24 -20.51
C CYS A 485 16.42 -13.75 -20.37
N ILE A 486 17.29 -14.41 -19.59
CA ILE A 486 17.23 -15.86 -19.38
C ILE A 486 16.13 -16.20 -18.36
N ARG A 487 15.23 -17.13 -18.69
CA ARG A 487 14.23 -17.66 -17.75
C ARG A 487 14.87 -18.54 -16.68
N VAL A 488 14.30 -18.55 -15.48
CA VAL A 488 14.63 -19.55 -14.44
C VAL A 488 13.85 -20.86 -14.66
N ARG A 489 14.37 -21.98 -14.15
CA ARG A 489 13.67 -23.28 -14.12
C ARG A 489 12.65 -23.31 -12.97
N PRO A 490 11.64 -24.20 -13.00
CA PRO A 490 10.79 -24.43 -11.83
C PRO A 490 11.64 -24.80 -10.61
N GLY A 491 11.31 -24.26 -9.44
CA GLY A 491 12.11 -24.39 -8.21
C GLY A 491 13.24 -23.37 -8.04
N GLU A 492 13.67 -22.69 -9.11
CA GLU A 492 14.67 -21.61 -9.02
C GLU A 492 13.99 -20.26 -8.70
N THR A 493 14.68 -19.41 -7.94
CA THR A 493 14.28 -18.03 -7.66
C THR A 493 14.63 -17.11 -8.85
N GLY A 494 13.69 -16.27 -9.27
CA GLY A 494 13.89 -15.28 -10.33
C GLY A 494 13.07 -14.01 -10.12
N LEU A 495 13.50 -12.93 -10.77
CA LEU A 495 12.78 -11.66 -10.78
C LEU A 495 11.45 -11.82 -11.53
N LEU A 496 10.33 -11.40 -10.91
CA LEU A 496 9.05 -11.37 -11.60
C LEU A 496 9.00 -10.20 -12.60
N VAL A 497 8.72 -10.55 -13.85
CA VAL A 497 8.43 -9.59 -14.92
C VAL A 497 7.07 -9.90 -15.55
N ILE A 498 6.25 -8.86 -15.78
CA ILE A 498 4.87 -8.99 -16.30
C ILE A 498 4.74 -8.19 -17.60
N LYS A 499 4.39 -8.84 -18.71
CA LYS A 499 4.37 -8.24 -20.04
C LYS A 499 3.38 -7.09 -20.11
N ILE A 500 3.84 -5.96 -20.65
CA ILE A 500 2.99 -4.79 -20.88
C ILE A 500 2.24 -5.03 -22.19
N THR A 501 0.92 -5.06 -22.13
CA THR A 501 0.05 -5.30 -23.28
C THR A 501 -1.15 -4.36 -23.24
N LYS A 502 -2.01 -4.39 -24.28
CA LYS A 502 -3.30 -3.67 -24.25
C LYS A 502 -4.25 -4.19 -23.14
N ASN A 503 -4.09 -5.45 -22.71
CA ASN A 503 -4.90 -6.07 -21.66
C ASN A 503 -4.28 -5.86 -20.26
N THR A 504 -2.95 -5.75 -20.20
CA THR A 504 -2.13 -5.53 -19.00
C THR A 504 -1.28 -4.25 -19.11
N PRO A 505 -1.89 -3.07 -19.30
CA PRO A 505 -1.17 -1.81 -19.41
C PRO A 505 -0.48 -1.44 -18.08
N PHE A 506 0.69 -0.81 -18.17
CA PHE A 506 1.40 -0.25 -17.04
C PHE A 506 1.38 1.28 -17.13
N TYR A 507 0.73 1.94 -16.17
CA TYR A 507 0.52 3.40 -16.16
C TYR A 507 1.57 4.17 -15.34
N GLY A 508 2.45 3.47 -14.61
CA GLY A 508 3.56 4.08 -13.90
C GLY A 508 3.18 5.00 -12.74
N TYR A 509 4.02 6.01 -12.52
CA TYR A 509 3.87 7.03 -11.49
C TYR A 509 3.55 8.40 -12.10
N ALA A 510 2.58 9.11 -11.53
CA ALA A 510 2.26 10.48 -11.93
C ALA A 510 3.45 11.43 -11.65
N GLY A 511 3.68 12.37 -12.57
CA GLY A 511 4.76 13.35 -12.50
C GLY A 511 6.17 12.81 -12.77
N ASP A 512 6.40 11.49 -12.73
CA ASP A 512 7.74 10.89 -12.78
C ASP A 512 7.90 9.83 -13.88
N SER A 513 8.14 10.30 -15.10
CA SER A 513 8.45 9.45 -16.25
C SER A 513 9.77 8.70 -16.10
N LYS A 514 10.76 9.26 -15.37
CA LYS A 514 12.08 8.63 -15.16
C LYS A 514 11.96 7.39 -14.25
N LYS A 515 11.24 7.49 -13.13
CA LYS A 515 10.95 6.32 -12.27
C LYS A 515 9.99 5.34 -12.95
N THR A 516 9.13 5.80 -13.85
CA THR A 516 8.25 4.93 -14.66
C THR A 516 9.05 4.11 -15.68
N GLU A 517 9.94 4.72 -16.46
CA GLU A 517 10.77 3.99 -17.43
C GLU A 517 11.75 3.03 -16.74
N LYS A 518 12.31 3.39 -15.57
CA LYS A 518 13.09 2.46 -14.72
C LYS A 518 12.31 1.22 -14.26
N LYS A 519 10.98 1.22 -14.37
CA LYS A 519 10.12 0.06 -14.09
C LYS A 519 9.74 -0.75 -15.34
N ILE A 520 10.28 -0.39 -16.52
CA ILE A 520 10.07 -1.10 -17.79
C ILE A 520 11.38 -1.77 -18.23
N LEU A 521 11.38 -3.10 -18.30
CA LEU A 521 12.43 -3.87 -18.98
C LEU A 521 12.03 -4.09 -20.43
N ARG A 522 12.99 -3.93 -21.34
CA ARG A 522 12.83 -4.06 -22.79
C ARG A 522 13.66 -5.23 -23.32
N ASP A 523 13.24 -5.75 -24.47
CA ASP A 523 13.89 -6.87 -25.16
C ASP A 523 14.10 -8.06 -24.23
N VAL A 524 13.03 -8.47 -23.53
CA VAL A 524 13.09 -9.44 -22.43
C VAL A 524 13.08 -10.87 -22.97
N LEU A 525 12.25 -11.13 -23.99
CA LEU A 525 12.15 -12.47 -24.61
C LEU A 525 12.35 -12.44 -26.12
N VAL A 526 11.91 -11.35 -26.76
CA VAL A 526 12.06 -11.07 -28.19
C VAL A 526 12.25 -9.56 -28.38
N LYS A 527 12.87 -9.18 -29.49
CA LYS A 527 13.15 -7.78 -29.80
C LYS A 527 11.86 -6.94 -29.85
N GLY A 528 11.87 -5.78 -29.20
CA GLY A 528 10.75 -4.85 -29.14
C GLY A 528 9.66 -5.18 -28.12
N ASP A 529 9.80 -6.24 -27.31
CA ASP A 529 8.87 -6.46 -26.20
C ASP A 529 9.23 -5.68 -24.92
N ALA A 530 8.22 -5.48 -24.06
CA ALA A 530 8.33 -4.67 -22.86
C ALA A 530 7.57 -5.32 -21.69
N PHE A 531 8.18 -5.31 -20.51
CA PHE A 531 7.65 -5.89 -19.28
C PHE A 531 7.77 -4.92 -18.11
N PHE A 532 6.77 -4.90 -17.24
CA PHE A 532 6.86 -4.30 -15.92
C PHE A 532 7.77 -5.14 -15.04
N ASN A 533 8.77 -4.49 -14.43
CA ASN A 533 9.67 -5.07 -13.43
C ASN A 533 9.08 -4.85 -12.01
N SER A 534 8.64 -5.90 -11.34
CA SER A 534 8.10 -5.75 -9.98
C SER A 534 9.16 -5.27 -8.98
N GLY A 535 10.41 -5.71 -9.15
CA GLY A 535 11.46 -5.63 -8.13
C GLY A 535 11.37 -6.73 -7.06
N ASP A 536 10.47 -7.70 -7.21
CA ASP A 536 10.28 -8.81 -6.28
C ASP A 536 10.83 -10.12 -6.88
N LEU A 537 11.64 -10.83 -6.11
CA LEU A 537 12.17 -12.16 -6.42
C LEU A 537 11.17 -13.21 -5.94
N LEU A 538 10.69 -14.04 -6.87
CA LEU A 538 9.74 -15.12 -6.60
C LEU A 538 10.33 -16.46 -7.05
N MET A 539 9.87 -17.55 -6.45
CA MET A 539 10.08 -18.91 -6.94
C MET A 539 8.75 -19.51 -7.39
N MET A 540 8.73 -20.26 -8.48
CA MET A 540 7.55 -21.02 -8.93
C MET A 540 7.89 -22.50 -9.04
N ASP A 541 7.11 -23.35 -8.36
CA ASP A 541 7.38 -24.79 -8.28
C ASP A 541 6.84 -25.60 -9.49
N HIS A 542 6.97 -26.92 -9.40
CA HIS A 542 6.44 -27.85 -10.41
C HIS A 542 4.90 -27.87 -10.43
N GLU A 543 4.24 -27.74 -9.27
CA GLU A 543 2.77 -27.64 -9.11
C GLU A 543 2.17 -26.30 -9.56
N LYS A 544 3.02 -25.31 -9.88
CA LYS A 544 2.71 -23.90 -10.20
C LYS A 544 2.26 -23.06 -9.02
N PHE A 545 2.60 -23.45 -7.79
CA PHE A 545 2.59 -22.52 -6.67
C PHE A 545 3.71 -21.49 -6.83
N VAL A 546 3.39 -20.26 -6.45
CA VAL A 546 4.28 -19.10 -6.49
C VAL A 546 4.58 -18.70 -5.05
N TYR A 547 5.86 -18.54 -4.73
CA TYR A 547 6.38 -18.23 -3.41
C TYR A 547 7.14 -16.91 -3.48
N PHE A 548 6.86 -16.00 -2.54
CA PHE A 548 7.66 -14.79 -2.37
C PHE A 548 8.96 -15.17 -1.66
N GLN A 549 10.09 -14.78 -2.25
CA GLN A 549 11.41 -15.00 -1.66
C GLN A 549 11.86 -13.70 -1.00
N ASP A 550 12.30 -12.71 -1.79
CA ASP A 550 12.78 -11.43 -1.28
C ASP A 550 12.49 -10.30 -2.29
N ARG A 551 12.89 -9.06 -1.96
CA ARG A 551 12.87 -7.91 -2.85
C ARG A 551 14.27 -7.46 -3.22
N VAL A 552 14.43 -7.05 -4.47
CA VAL A 552 15.64 -6.38 -4.97
C VAL A 552 15.91 -5.14 -4.13
N GLY A 553 17.07 -5.12 -3.45
CA GLY A 553 17.48 -4.08 -2.53
C GLY A 553 17.23 -4.38 -1.04
N ASP A 554 16.36 -5.33 -0.71
CA ASP A 554 16.12 -5.82 0.67
C ASP A 554 17.06 -7.01 1.02
N THR A 555 17.75 -7.58 0.03
CA THR A 555 18.87 -8.54 0.15
C THR A 555 20.19 -7.89 0.58
N PHE A 556 21.17 -8.66 1.07
CA PHE A 556 22.57 -8.19 1.23
C PHE A 556 23.61 -9.22 0.78
N ARG A 557 24.85 -8.79 0.53
CA ARG A 557 25.96 -9.64 0.06
C ARG A 557 27.08 -9.70 1.09
N TRP A 558 27.50 -10.90 1.49
CA TRP A 558 28.60 -11.14 2.44
C TRP A 558 29.65 -12.07 1.84
N LYS A 559 30.92 -11.64 1.79
CA LYS A 559 32.05 -12.44 1.27
C LYS A 559 31.82 -13.09 -0.10
N GLY A 560 31.21 -12.36 -1.03
CA GLY A 560 30.91 -12.85 -2.38
C GLY A 560 29.58 -13.58 -2.52
N GLU A 561 28.85 -13.84 -1.44
CA GLU A 561 27.60 -14.60 -1.45
C GLU A 561 26.39 -13.71 -1.14
N ASN A 562 25.28 -13.94 -1.83
CA ASN A 562 24.04 -13.17 -1.65
C ASN A 562 23.14 -13.84 -0.59
N VAL A 563 22.52 -13.02 0.27
CA VAL A 563 21.69 -13.44 1.39
C VAL A 563 20.32 -12.77 1.29
N ALA A 564 19.27 -13.61 1.24
CA ALA A 564 17.90 -13.15 1.39
C ALA A 564 17.60 -12.89 2.88
N THR A 565 17.15 -11.69 3.21
CA THR A 565 16.90 -11.31 4.61
C THR A 565 15.69 -12.07 5.17
N THR A 566 14.67 -12.23 4.35
CA THR A 566 13.43 -12.98 4.61
C THR A 566 13.66 -14.47 4.91
N GLU A 567 14.59 -15.13 4.20
CA GLU A 567 14.95 -16.53 4.41
C GLU A 567 15.59 -16.72 5.78
N VAL A 568 16.59 -15.90 6.09
CA VAL A 568 17.28 -15.93 7.39
C VAL A 568 16.32 -15.57 8.52
N GLU A 569 15.44 -14.59 8.34
CA GLU A 569 14.36 -14.29 9.31
C GLU A 569 13.41 -15.47 9.52
N ALA A 570 12.97 -16.15 8.46
CA ALA A 570 12.05 -17.28 8.55
C ALA A 570 12.69 -18.46 9.29
N THR A 571 13.95 -18.75 9.02
CA THR A 571 14.71 -19.80 9.70
C THR A 571 14.94 -19.46 11.18
N LEU A 572 15.38 -18.23 11.49
CA LEU A 572 15.58 -17.79 12.88
C LEU A 572 14.27 -17.74 13.68
N ALA A 573 13.12 -17.46 13.05
CA ALA A 573 11.83 -17.45 13.72
C ALA A 573 11.38 -18.82 14.25
N MET A 574 12.05 -19.92 13.87
CA MET A 574 11.81 -21.25 14.44
C MET A 574 12.48 -21.48 15.81
N VAL A 575 13.45 -20.65 16.20
CA VAL A 575 14.22 -20.84 17.45
C VAL A 575 13.39 -20.49 18.69
N ASN A 576 13.32 -21.40 19.66
CA ASN A 576 12.32 -21.31 20.73
C ASN A 576 12.38 -20.03 21.58
N PHE A 577 13.54 -19.45 21.88
CA PHE A 577 13.59 -18.22 22.68
C PHE A 577 13.23 -16.94 21.88
N ILE A 578 13.13 -17.01 20.55
CA ILE A 578 12.87 -15.84 19.68
C ILE A 578 11.36 -15.57 19.58
N ARG A 579 10.98 -14.29 19.77
CA ARG A 579 9.59 -13.81 19.59
C ARG A 579 9.42 -13.04 18.29
N GLU A 580 10.40 -12.23 17.95
CA GLU A 580 10.43 -11.37 16.77
C GLU A 580 11.89 -11.29 16.29
N VAL A 581 12.12 -11.36 14.98
CA VAL A 581 13.45 -11.23 14.37
C VAL A 581 13.34 -10.39 13.11
N ASN A 582 14.33 -9.52 12.90
CA ASN A 582 14.55 -8.78 11.67
C ASN A 582 16.02 -8.89 11.25
N VAL A 583 16.30 -9.16 9.97
CA VAL A 583 17.67 -9.39 9.48
C VAL A 583 18.04 -8.34 8.44
N TYR A 584 19.24 -7.80 8.53
CA TYR A 584 19.75 -6.81 7.59
C TYR A 584 21.28 -6.89 7.49
N GLY A 585 21.80 -6.40 6.36
CA GLY A 585 23.24 -6.29 6.16
C GLY A 585 23.83 -5.03 6.82
N VAL A 586 24.88 -5.20 7.62
CA VAL A 586 25.67 -4.11 8.22
C VAL A 586 27.09 -4.09 7.66
N SER A 587 27.62 -2.90 7.34
CA SER A 587 29.02 -2.77 6.90
C SER A 587 29.98 -3.05 8.05
N VAL A 588 31.08 -3.77 7.78
CA VAL A 588 32.13 -4.07 8.76
C VAL A 588 33.44 -3.45 8.26
N PRO A 589 34.16 -2.62 9.06
CA PRO A 589 35.41 -2.02 8.63
C PRO A 589 36.43 -3.06 8.16
N GLY A 590 37.08 -2.81 7.03
CA GLY A 590 38.05 -3.73 6.42
C GLY A 590 37.45 -4.99 5.78
N CYS A 591 36.13 -5.11 5.66
CA CYS A 591 35.46 -6.20 4.94
C CYS A 591 34.64 -5.67 3.77
N GLU A 592 34.67 -6.40 2.65
CA GLU A 592 33.83 -6.10 1.49
C GLU A 592 32.38 -6.59 1.69
N GLY A 593 31.42 -5.83 1.16
CA GLY A 593 29.99 -6.12 1.27
C GLY A 593 29.41 -5.73 2.63
N LYS A 594 28.37 -6.46 3.05
CA LYS A 594 27.64 -6.27 4.30
C LYS A 594 27.53 -7.61 5.02
N CYS A 595 27.81 -7.62 6.32
CA CYS A 595 27.68 -8.80 7.16
C CYS A 595 26.24 -8.93 7.70
N GLY A 596 25.76 -10.16 7.91
CA GLY A 596 24.43 -10.39 8.48
C GLY A 596 24.33 -9.96 9.95
N MET A 597 23.34 -9.12 10.25
CA MET A 597 22.91 -8.71 11.58
C MET A 597 21.47 -9.17 11.82
N ALA A 598 21.21 -9.87 12.93
CA ALA A 598 19.86 -10.19 13.38
C ALA A 598 19.47 -9.33 14.59
N ALA A 599 18.48 -8.45 14.41
CA ALA A 599 17.79 -7.81 15.51
C ALA A 599 16.73 -8.75 16.08
N ILE A 600 16.95 -9.24 17.31
CA ILE A 600 16.14 -10.30 17.94
C ILE A 600 15.44 -9.75 19.18
N ARG A 601 14.14 -10.00 19.31
CA ARG A 601 13.38 -9.83 20.55
C ARG A 601 13.07 -11.19 21.15
N LEU A 602 13.32 -11.34 22.45
CA LEU A 602 13.10 -12.59 23.19
C LEU A 602 11.61 -12.81 23.52
N LYS A 603 11.22 -14.07 23.75
CA LYS A 603 9.93 -14.40 24.41
C LYS A 603 9.98 -14.00 25.90
N PRO A 604 8.87 -13.56 26.50
CA PRO A 604 8.84 -13.18 27.91
C PRO A 604 9.33 -14.31 28.83
N GLY A 605 10.23 -14.00 29.76
CA GLY A 605 10.82 -14.97 30.68
C GLY A 605 11.91 -15.88 30.10
N MET A 606 12.21 -15.80 28.79
CA MET A 606 13.30 -16.55 28.17
C MET A 606 14.58 -15.71 28.07
N SER A 607 15.73 -16.37 28.19
CA SER A 607 17.06 -15.75 28.03
C SER A 607 17.55 -15.88 26.58
N PHE A 608 18.64 -15.17 26.24
CA PHE A 608 19.30 -15.34 24.96
C PHE A 608 20.29 -16.52 25.00
N GLU A 609 19.97 -17.61 24.32
CA GLU A 609 20.82 -18.81 24.26
C GLU A 609 21.70 -18.77 23.01
N GLY A 610 22.76 -17.95 23.06
CA GLY A 610 23.60 -17.66 21.89
C GLY A 610 24.29 -18.88 21.28
N GLU A 611 24.70 -19.86 22.09
CA GLU A 611 25.32 -21.11 21.64
C GLU A 611 24.32 -21.99 20.87
N ASN A 612 23.10 -22.15 21.42
CA ASN A 612 22.01 -22.88 20.76
C ASN A 612 21.61 -22.22 19.42
N LEU A 613 21.62 -20.89 19.36
CA LEU A 613 21.40 -20.15 18.11
C LEU A 613 22.51 -20.38 17.08
N TYR A 614 23.77 -20.41 17.54
CA TYR A 614 24.93 -20.65 16.68
C TYR A 614 24.96 -22.10 16.14
N ALA A 615 24.62 -23.08 16.97
CA ALA A 615 24.45 -24.47 16.52
C ALA A 615 23.31 -24.57 15.48
N PHE A 616 22.11 -24.09 15.82
CA PHE A 616 20.95 -24.12 14.94
C PHE A 616 21.20 -23.43 13.59
N THR A 617 21.83 -22.25 13.59
CA THR A 617 22.14 -21.52 12.34
C THR A 617 23.23 -22.21 11.50
N ARG A 618 24.15 -22.97 12.11
CA ARG A 618 25.11 -23.80 11.36
C ARG A 618 24.50 -25.04 10.72
N GLU A 619 23.42 -25.55 11.29
CA GLU A 619 22.69 -26.73 10.76
C GLU A 619 21.64 -26.34 9.70
N THR A 620 21.09 -25.12 9.78
CA THR A 620 19.94 -24.69 8.97
C THR A 620 20.23 -23.60 7.94
N LEU A 621 21.38 -22.91 8.00
CA LEU A 621 21.75 -21.86 7.04
C LEU A 621 23.16 -22.07 6.47
N PRO A 622 23.40 -21.70 5.20
CA PRO A 622 24.75 -21.57 4.66
C PRO A 622 25.61 -20.61 5.51
N SER A 623 26.91 -20.89 5.62
CA SER A 623 27.80 -20.15 6.53
C SER A 623 27.95 -18.66 6.21
N TYR A 624 27.62 -18.23 5.00
CA TYR A 624 27.57 -16.82 4.60
C TYR A 624 26.26 -16.11 4.99
N ALA A 625 25.15 -16.86 5.04
CA ALA A 625 23.82 -16.35 5.39
C ALA A 625 23.59 -16.26 6.90
N ALA A 626 24.21 -17.15 7.68
CA ALA A 626 24.18 -17.12 9.14
C ALA A 626 24.68 -15.77 9.70
N PRO A 627 23.84 -14.99 10.44
CA PRO A 627 24.24 -13.69 10.98
C PRO A 627 25.44 -13.79 11.91
N ARG A 628 26.36 -12.83 11.81
CA ARG A 628 27.55 -12.76 12.69
C ARG A 628 27.39 -11.76 13.82
N PHE A 629 26.36 -10.92 13.75
CA PHE A 629 25.97 -10.02 14.83
C PHE A 629 24.53 -10.29 15.25
N VAL A 630 24.29 -10.25 16.56
CA VAL A 630 22.96 -10.28 17.13
C VAL A 630 22.76 -9.02 17.97
N ARG A 631 21.68 -8.29 17.70
CA ARG A 631 21.23 -7.15 18.49
C ARG A 631 19.96 -7.52 19.25
N ILE A 632 20.10 -7.79 20.55
CA ILE A 632 18.94 -8.03 21.43
C ILE A 632 18.16 -6.72 21.59
N GLN A 633 16.90 -6.72 21.18
CA GLN A 633 15.97 -5.62 21.41
C GLN A 633 15.31 -5.79 22.78
N ILE A 634 15.82 -5.04 23.76
CA ILE A 634 15.21 -4.92 25.08
C ILE A 634 13.94 -4.08 24.94
N SER A 635 12.78 -4.70 25.16
CA SER A 635 11.53 -3.97 25.40
C SER A 635 11.24 -3.97 26.89
N ASP A 636 11.51 -2.86 27.59
CA ASP A 636 10.92 -2.64 28.90
C ASP A 636 9.40 -2.55 28.71
N ASP A 637 8.62 -3.42 29.37
CA ASP A 637 7.15 -3.40 29.42
C ASP A 637 6.63 -2.24 30.30
N GLY A 638 7.17 -1.03 30.05
CA GLY A 638 6.99 0.17 30.85
C GLY A 638 7.82 1.38 30.39
N LEU A 639 8.66 1.26 29.35
CA LEU A 639 9.38 2.42 28.82
C LEU A 639 8.39 3.45 28.24
N LYS A 640 8.29 4.60 28.90
CA LYS A 640 7.91 5.82 28.19
C LYS A 640 8.95 6.04 27.10
N VAL A 641 8.54 5.91 25.84
CA VAL A 641 9.32 6.42 24.71
C VAL A 641 9.70 7.87 25.05
N PRO A 642 11.00 8.23 25.09
CA PRO A 642 11.37 9.63 25.17
C PRO A 642 10.76 10.31 23.96
N HIS A 643 9.85 11.26 24.17
CA HIS A 643 9.41 12.11 23.07
C HIS A 643 10.64 12.85 22.56
N PHE A 644 11.14 12.44 21.39
CA PHE A 644 11.87 13.36 20.53
C PHE A 644 10.94 14.56 20.33
N ARG A 645 11.43 15.72 20.75
CA ARG A 645 10.81 17.03 20.54
C ARG A 645 11.33 17.61 19.23
#